data_AF-A0A1Y1HUK0-F1
#
_entry.id   AF-A0A1Y1HUK0-F1
#
_cell.length_a   1.000
_cell.length_b   1.000
_cell.length_c   1.000
_cell.angle_alpha   90.00
_cell.angle_beta   90.00
_cell.angle_gamma   90.00
#
_symmetry.space_group_name_H-M   'P 1'
#
loop_
_entity.id
_entity.type
_entity.pdbx_description
1 polymer ?
#
loop_
_entity_poly.entity_id
_entity_poly.type
_entity_poly.pdbx_seq_one_letter_code
_entity_poly.pdbx_strand_id
1 'polypeptide(L)'
;MPASDDALGAVSPHQSFVHSLLFSARGPSTARSKRLRAEAAARRLHQSSTTRIPGVIKYNFRLVALVFILCAPVYFYSLVQTHTHVAVTGLLFAAEALAFVLNLLFFFNFWFATERNKVSLRSFHPRLPEKDWPHVDLCFTHFLEPVAQLHDPLAAALTMDYPPDKLHIKILDDGYLGKRGEHYEVTPLGLELEQMVQDLLGGTHPTRMKLSGHLVPRRHAAPGGMLVVTYIDEEKRLPSVSIVSRMKGEETFFKTGNVENALYNAALESPFVALFDGDTEPHRDFLTRTLPLFYRFEPETKRWRVNWEVGFVQTRQRFKNVAHRFGPDDPLNQSNGVFFSAIQAGRDGLGMADSLGTNEIYFRPALDDALGLVYGPLSGDLATGVKLHNFGWKGLYLNAVLAEGLCRNTVGDTLLERKRWVVGSIQMLLLSLNWRALFSARFLVAPLRLQTEARLAALLKRPERFVNPLADDDVGYEARQMRRESFWMGVARRVLFLETTLRPLGSLVAFAMIILALVFMLGNVPPLRFFHEGGGWTYGLIYLGIVASYQFLRLFAISLGCYSLFLDGTSGQDVWREVQGYFTFAWVSALGIVEAVAGAVSGRRIQWETQKKGLRPLAELPNVFLLFVLFGSICIAFVNIFVKGSTERRTTMDSMDAVAYGVFLWVCIWPSTRCTLAALARMPLWSFKMPKFVWTAAGIVIGIAIISIMGRYAQPAPNIGAFERNDYPTGPIIGPDGVTIYQNASLAFQTVFWGPNKIFLPADAATSTYDTGGYVLDSSTGRVSSQLMGYAMMIAVQLNQRTEFDALWRWVQSNMMPQPPSPYYGYVASQVSPDGTILNPAPFPDAEQYMATALMFAGSRWQALGPDGSGDYRQAAYDMLETMLYTQRLNANFANSTDMFNGTSHLVTYQPDPVTRAYIRTATLNPAFYEVWRRFAPKRLGAGVGGFWEKARDAARVLLSVSGNLNSGLFPELVNTDGSPNKGPDGTGDQWSKDTWMVQPNLALDVIWWDRNGAALDACVRYTNFLLAEGVKFYGIRYQPSTNAMLEQGLNFTQRVGLVAVNAMPAIAAGSAVNAQPFFDAIQQIDLAAIMTATNTDRAFHGLLYLLGLLTSSGRYRVFDPNYGAGPE
;
A
#
# COMPACT_ATOMS: atom_id res chain seq x y z
N MET A 1 -24.15 -1.01 -54.39
CA MET A 1 -23.08 -0.60 -55.31
C MET A 1 -21.95 0.00 -54.50
N PRO A 2 -20.69 -0.43 -54.71
CA PRO A 2 -19.54 -0.09 -53.88
C PRO A 2 -18.70 1.05 -54.49
N ALA A 3 -18.01 1.81 -53.64
CA ALA A 3 -16.86 2.66 -53.98
C ALA A 3 -16.09 2.87 -52.66
N SER A 4 -14.78 2.83 -52.56
CA SER A 4 -13.67 2.39 -53.41
C SER A 4 -12.47 2.52 -52.47
N ASP A 5 -11.76 1.42 -52.24
CA ASP A 5 -10.45 1.42 -51.61
C ASP A 5 -9.46 2.18 -52.50
N ASP A 6 -8.72 3.14 -51.93
CA ASP A 6 -7.32 3.46 -52.25
C ASP A 6 -6.91 4.77 -51.58
N ALA A 7 -6.26 4.68 -50.42
CA ALA A 7 -5.31 5.70 -49.94
C ALA A 7 -4.59 5.24 -48.66
N LEU A 8 -3.45 4.57 -48.79
CA LEU A 8 -2.38 4.67 -47.81
C LEU A 8 -1.04 4.77 -48.54
N GLY A 9 -0.48 5.98 -48.50
CA GLY A 9 0.72 6.38 -49.20
C GLY A 9 2.02 5.96 -48.53
N ALA A 10 3.02 5.84 -49.39
CA ALA A 10 4.44 6.16 -49.21
C ALA A 10 5.19 5.54 -48.01
N VAL A 11 5.92 4.45 -48.30
CA VAL A 11 7.14 4.08 -47.56
C VAL A 11 8.34 4.33 -48.46
N SER A 12 9.32 5.07 -47.94
CA SER A 12 10.54 5.53 -48.60
C SER A 12 11.44 4.40 -49.16
N PRO A 13 12.11 4.59 -50.31
CA PRO A 13 12.97 3.59 -50.92
C PRO A 13 14.42 3.72 -50.44
N HIS A 14 14.78 3.13 -49.30
CA HIS A 14 16.19 2.94 -48.94
C HIS A 14 16.39 1.61 -48.20
N GLN A 15 16.32 0.49 -48.93
CA GLN A 15 16.95 -0.78 -48.54
C GLN A 15 16.98 -1.82 -49.68
N SER A 16 17.19 -1.39 -50.94
CA SER A 16 17.20 -2.28 -52.12
C SER A 16 18.46 -2.19 -52.98
N PHE A 17 19.65 -1.93 -52.40
CA PHE A 17 20.88 -1.75 -53.19
C PHE A 17 21.97 -2.82 -53.02
N VAL A 18 21.71 -3.94 -52.31
CA VAL A 18 22.74 -5.01 -52.16
C VAL A 18 22.31 -6.37 -52.72
N HIS A 19 21.07 -6.53 -53.20
CA HIS A 19 20.57 -7.83 -53.69
C HIS A 19 20.31 -7.90 -55.21
N SER A 20 20.49 -6.81 -55.96
CA SER A 20 20.15 -6.73 -57.39
C SER A 20 21.32 -6.91 -58.37
N LEU A 21 22.55 -7.15 -57.90
CA LEU A 21 23.75 -7.19 -58.76
C LEU A 21 24.28 -8.57 -59.13
N LEU A 22 23.54 -9.67 -58.87
CA LEU A 22 24.04 -11.03 -59.15
C LEU A 22 23.18 -11.94 -60.05
N PHE A 23 22.04 -11.50 -60.59
CA PHE A 23 21.28 -12.35 -61.51
C PHE A 23 20.61 -11.58 -62.65
N SER A 24 21.40 -11.19 -63.65
CA SER A 24 20.90 -10.91 -65.00
C SER A 24 21.55 -11.84 -66.02
N ALA A 25 20.97 -13.02 -66.19
CA ALA A 25 21.17 -13.82 -67.40
C ALA A 25 19.85 -14.53 -67.74
N ARG A 26 19.10 -13.99 -68.70
CA ARG A 26 17.95 -14.64 -69.31
C ARG A 26 18.48 -15.74 -70.26
N GLY A 27 18.26 -16.99 -69.87
CA GLY A 27 18.46 -18.19 -70.71
C GLY A 27 17.27 -19.14 -70.59
N PRO A 28 17.08 -20.07 -71.54
CA PRO A 28 15.87 -20.91 -71.65
C PRO A 28 15.66 -21.79 -70.41
N SER A 29 14.39 -21.99 -70.03
CA SER A 29 14.01 -22.61 -68.76
C SER A 29 14.38 -24.10 -68.70
N THR A 30 15.51 -24.42 -68.07
CA THR A 30 15.89 -25.79 -67.72
C THR A 30 15.06 -26.33 -66.55
N ALA A 31 14.96 -27.66 -66.39
CA ALA A 31 14.27 -28.31 -65.26
C ALA A 31 14.73 -27.79 -63.88
N ARG A 32 16.01 -27.36 -63.78
CA ARG A 32 16.61 -26.70 -62.61
C ARG A 32 15.96 -25.35 -62.29
N SER A 33 15.62 -24.54 -63.30
CA SER A 33 14.92 -23.26 -63.12
C SER A 33 13.46 -23.43 -62.66
N LYS A 34 12.76 -24.45 -63.15
CA LYS A 34 11.42 -24.82 -62.69
C LYS A 34 11.45 -25.37 -61.26
N ARG A 35 12.45 -26.18 -60.92
CA ARG A 35 12.71 -26.64 -59.54
C ARG A 35 12.93 -25.44 -58.63
N LEU A 36 13.90 -24.56 -58.90
CA LEU A 36 14.18 -23.36 -58.10
C LEU A 36 12.98 -22.44 -57.91
N ARG A 37 12.11 -22.28 -58.92
CA ARG A 37 10.85 -21.54 -58.78
C ARG A 37 9.83 -22.26 -57.89
N ALA A 38 9.72 -23.59 -57.97
CA ALA A 38 8.88 -24.38 -57.07
C ALA A 38 9.42 -24.38 -55.63
N GLU A 39 10.74 -24.47 -55.44
CA GLU A 39 11.36 -24.33 -54.11
C GLU A 39 11.16 -22.92 -53.56
N ALA A 40 11.27 -21.88 -54.39
CA ALA A 40 10.99 -20.50 -54.00
C ALA A 40 9.50 -20.27 -53.69
N ALA A 41 8.57 -20.84 -54.46
CA ALA A 41 7.13 -20.75 -54.24
C ALA A 41 6.70 -21.50 -52.96
N ALA A 42 7.29 -22.66 -52.70
CA ALA A 42 7.03 -23.43 -51.49
C ALA A 42 7.69 -22.85 -50.24
N ARG A 43 8.92 -22.33 -50.37
CA ARG A 43 9.52 -21.51 -49.32
C ARG A 43 8.69 -20.26 -49.06
N ARG A 44 8.12 -19.64 -50.11
CA ARG A 44 7.15 -18.55 -49.97
C ARG A 44 5.88 -19.00 -49.29
N LEU A 45 5.34 -20.20 -49.51
CA LEU A 45 4.13 -20.71 -48.84
C LEU A 45 4.36 -21.07 -47.36
N HIS A 46 5.51 -21.66 -47.05
CA HIS A 46 5.90 -21.97 -45.67
C HIS A 46 6.34 -20.70 -44.91
N GLN A 47 6.97 -19.74 -45.57
CA GLN A 47 7.19 -18.40 -45.01
C GLN A 47 5.89 -17.59 -44.97
N SER A 48 4.96 -17.80 -45.91
CA SER A 48 3.66 -17.12 -45.93
C SER A 48 2.66 -17.74 -44.98
N SER A 49 2.97 -18.80 -44.25
CA SER A 49 2.20 -19.21 -43.07
C SER A 49 2.69 -18.50 -41.80
N THR A 50 3.78 -17.72 -41.88
CA THR A 50 4.33 -16.90 -40.79
C THR A 50 4.47 -15.43 -41.20
N THR A 51 3.67 -14.54 -40.66
CA THR A 51 3.87 -13.10 -40.77
C THR A 51 4.98 -12.70 -39.79
N ARG A 52 6.08 -12.14 -40.32
CA ARG A 52 7.08 -11.49 -39.45
C ARG A 52 6.52 -10.14 -39.02
N ILE A 53 6.30 -10.00 -37.71
CA ILE A 53 5.94 -8.74 -37.06
C ILE A 53 6.91 -7.64 -37.53
N PRO A 54 6.43 -6.41 -37.85
CA PRO A 54 7.29 -5.32 -38.25
C PRO A 54 8.47 -5.15 -37.28
N GLY A 55 9.69 -5.15 -37.82
CA GLY A 55 10.92 -5.14 -37.03
C GLY A 55 10.93 -3.99 -36.02
N VAL A 56 10.53 -2.80 -36.43
CA VAL A 56 10.46 -1.59 -35.58
C VAL A 56 9.67 -1.84 -34.29
N ILE A 57 8.47 -2.41 -34.39
CA ILE A 57 7.61 -2.67 -33.22
C ILE A 57 8.24 -3.72 -32.30
N LYS A 58 8.74 -4.81 -32.88
CA LYS A 58 9.39 -5.89 -32.14
C LYS A 58 10.65 -5.44 -31.40
N TYR A 59 11.49 -4.63 -32.05
CA TYR A 59 12.71 -4.09 -31.44
C TYR A 59 12.39 -3.02 -30.39
N ASN A 60 11.35 -2.20 -30.59
CA ASN A 60 10.90 -1.24 -29.59
C ASN A 60 10.43 -1.93 -28.30
N PHE A 61 9.63 -3.01 -28.40
CA PHE A 61 9.25 -3.78 -27.22
C PHE A 61 10.47 -4.27 -26.43
N ARG A 62 11.45 -4.89 -27.11
CA ARG A 62 12.67 -5.41 -26.47
C ARG A 62 13.49 -4.31 -25.82
N LEU A 63 13.63 -3.17 -26.50
CA LEU A 63 14.33 -2.01 -25.96
C LEU A 63 13.65 -1.49 -24.69
N VAL A 64 12.34 -1.27 -24.72
CA VAL A 64 11.57 -0.80 -23.55
C VAL A 64 11.65 -1.80 -22.40
N ALA A 65 11.52 -3.10 -22.68
CA ALA A 65 11.66 -4.15 -21.67
C ALA A 65 13.06 -4.17 -21.05
N LEU A 66 14.12 -4.00 -21.85
CA LEU A 66 15.50 -3.90 -21.35
C LEU A 66 15.72 -2.65 -20.50
N VAL A 67 15.20 -1.50 -20.93
CA VAL A 67 15.27 -0.25 -20.16
C VAL A 67 14.56 -0.41 -18.82
N PHE A 68 13.36 -1.03 -18.79
CA PHE A 68 12.67 -1.37 -17.55
C PHE A 68 13.53 -2.22 -16.60
N ILE A 69 14.22 -3.24 -17.13
CA ILE A 69 15.11 -4.10 -16.34
C ILE A 69 16.30 -3.30 -15.78
N LEU A 70 16.92 -2.46 -16.60
CA LEU A 70 18.08 -1.64 -16.20
C LEU A 70 17.73 -0.54 -15.21
N CYS A 71 16.48 -0.04 -15.23
CA CYS A 71 15.99 0.93 -14.25
C CYS A 71 15.64 0.29 -12.90
N ALA A 72 15.48 -1.04 -12.83
CA ALA A 72 15.03 -1.73 -11.62
C ALA A 72 15.96 -1.51 -10.41
N PRO A 73 17.30 -1.60 -10.50
CA PRO A 73 18.18 -1.34 -9.35
C PRO A 73 18.02 0.07 -8.77
N VAL A 74 17.86 1.09 -9.63
CA VAL A 74 17.64 2.47 -9.21
C VAL A 74 16.30 2.60 -8.50
N TYR A 75 15.24 1.97 -9.03
CA TYR A 75 13.92 1.94 -8.42
C TYR A 75 13.91 1.21 -7.06
N PHE A 76 14.52 0.02 -6.96
CA PHE A 76 14.58 -0.72 -5.70
C PHE A 76 15.43 0.00 -4.64
N TYR A 77 16.54 0.62 -5.04
CA TYR A 77 17.31 1.49 -4.16
C TYR A 77 16.45 2.65 -3.65
N SER A 78 15.67 3.28 -4.53
CA SER A 78 14.80 4.38 -4.17
C SER A 78 13.72 3.92 -3.17
N LEU A 79 13.10 2.75 -3.37
CA LEU A 79 12.11 2.20 -2.44
C LEU A 79 12.65 2.05 -1.01
N VAL A 80 13.91 1.61 -0.84
CA VAL A 80 14.52 1.47 0.49
C VAL A 80 14.66 2.83 1.20
N GLN A 81 14.85 3.91 0.44
CA GLN A 81 15.01 5.27 0.98
C GLN A 81 13.69 5.97 1.34
N THR A 82 12.54 5.42 0.94
CA THR A 82 11.24 6.11 1.11
C THR A 82 10.68 6.12 2.52
N HIS A 83 10.93 5.08 3.32
CA HIS A 83 10.24 4.88 4.59
C HIS A 83 11.20 4.48 5.70
N THR A 84 11.07 5.13 6.86
CA THR A 84 11.79 4.74 8.09
C THR A 84 11.17 3.52 8.78
N HIS A 85 9.90 3.20 8.46
CA HIS A 85 9.21 2.03 9.01
C HIS A 85 9.62 0.75 8.27
N VAL A 86 10.52 -0.02 8.89
CA VAL A 86 11.09 -1.26 8.35
C VAL A 86 10.02 -2.24 7.85
N ALA A 87 8.89 -2.38 8.55
CA ALA A 87 7.82 -3.28 8.15
C ALA A 87 7.11 -2.85 6.85
N VAL A 88 6.83 -1.56 6.69
CA VAL A 88 6.17 -0.99 5.50
C VAL A 88 7.11 -1.09 4.30
N THR A 89 8.37 -0.66 4.48
CA THR A 89 9.41 -0.76 3.46
C THR A 89 9.63 -2.21 3.04
N GLY A 90 9.71 -3.12 4.01
CA GLY A 90 9.92 -4.56 3.76
C GLY A 90 8.77 -5.19 2.97
N LEU A 91 7.52 -4.90 3.33
CA LEU A 91 6.35 -5.42 2.60
C LEU A 91 6.27 -4.86 1.18
N LEU A 92 6.47 -3.55 1.00
CA LEU A 92 6.49 -2.92 -0.32
C LEU A 92 7.61 -3.46 -1.20
N PHE A 93 8.82 -3.58 -0.66
CA PHE A 93 9.96 -4.15 -1.36
C PHE A 93 9.70 -5.59 -1.78
N ALA A 94 9.17 -6.43 -0.89
CA ALA A 94 8.86 -7.83 -1.19
C ALA A 94 7.78 -7.95 -2.28
N ALA A 95 6.73 -7.13 -2.21
CA ALA A 95 5.66 -7.10 -3.21
C ALA A 95 6.18 -6.67 -4.59
N GLU A 96 6.97 -5.60 -4.65
CA GLU A 96 7.56 -5.10 -5.89
C GLU A 96 8.62 -6.05 -6.46
N ALA A 97 9.41 -6.72 -5.60
CA ALA A 97 10.39 -7.72 -6.03
C ALA A 97 9.70 -8.94 -6.66
N LEU A 98 8.63 -9.44 -6.03
CA LEU A 98 7.84 -10.52 -6.60
C LEU A 98 7.19 -10.08 -7.92
N ALA A 99 6.61 -8.88 -7.97
CA ALA A 99 6.03 -8.33 -9.19
C ALA A 99 7.08 -8.22 -10.31
N PHE A 100 8.29 -7.73 -10.00
CA PHE A 100 9.39 -7.61 -10.94
C PHE A 100 9.73 -8.99 -11.55
N VAL A 101 9.94 -10.01 -10.73
CA VAL A 101 10.21 -11.38 -11.20
C VAL A 101 9.09 -11.89 -12.10
N LEU A 102 7.82 -11.70 -11.71
CA LEU A 102 6.68 -12.11 -12.54
C LEU A 102 6.63 -11.36 -13.88
N ASN A 103 6.97 -10.07 -13.93
CA ASN A 103 7.04 -9.31 -15.18
C ASN A 103 8.19 -9.80 -16.08
N LEU A 104 9.35 -10.17 -15.53
CA LEU A 104 10.45 -10.74 -16.32
C LEU A 104 10.01 -12.02 -17.04
N LEU A 105 9.33 -12.91 -16.31
CA LEU A 105 8.75 -14.13 -16.86
C LEU A 105 7.69 -13.78 -17.91
N PHE A 106 6.82 -12.80 -17.63
CA PHE A 106 5.75 -12.39 -18.52
C PHE A 106 6.28 -11.81 -19.85
N PHE A 107 7.30 -10.94 -19.83
CA PHE A 107 7.88 -10.37 -21.04
C PHE A 107 8.52 -11.40 -21.95
N PHE A 108 8.98 -12.53 -21.38
CA PHE A 108 9.53 -13.63 -22.17
C PHE A 108 8.52 -14.19 -23.17
N ASN A 109 7.22 -14.15 -22.86
CA ASN A 109 6.16 -14.58 -23.78
C ASN A 109 6.25 -13.86 -25.15
N PHE A 110 6.67 -12.60 -25.16
CA PHE A 110 6.65 -11.78 -26.39
C PHE A 110 8.04 -11.64 -27.04
N TRP A 111 9.09 -12.13 -26.39
CA TRP A 111 10.47 -11.91 -26.85
C TRP A 111 10.71 -12.45 -28.26
N PHE A 112 10.10 -13.59 -28.57
CA PHE A 112 10.21 -14.27 -29.86
C PHE A 112 8.96 -14.15 -30.71
N ALA A 113 8.05 -13.21 -30.40
CA ALA A 113 6.74 -13.11 -31.02
C ALA A 113 6.77 -13.26 -32.55
N THR A 114 5.83 -14.06 -33.03
CA THR A 114 5.51 -14.30 -34.44
C THR A 114 4.00 -14.39 -34.59
N GLU A 115 3.50 -14.11 -35.78
CA GLU A 115 2.10 -14.32 -36.10
C GLU A 115 1.99 -15.29 -37.28
N ARG A 116 0.91 -16.07 -37.32
CA ARG A 116 0.66 -17.01 -38.41
C ARG A 116 -0.41 -16.46 -39.33
N ASN A 117 -0.16 -16.58 -40.63
CA ASN A 117 -1.17 -16.25 -41.63
C ASN A 117 -2.23 -17.35 -41.69
N LYS A 118 -3.46 -16.92 -42.00
CA LYS A 118 -4.65 -17.77 -42.08
C LYS A 118 -4.65 -18.51 -43.43
N VAL A 119 -3.93 -19.64 -43.52
CA VAL A 119 -3.84 -20.49 -44.72
C VAL A 119 -4.86 -21.64 -44.63
N SER A 120 -5.46 -22.03 -45.75
CA SER A 120 -6.39 -23.17 -45.83
C SER A 120 -5.77 -24.36 -46.58
N LEU A 121 -6.18 -25.58 -46.25
CA LEU A 121 -5.76 -26.83 -46.91
C LEU A 121 -6.09 -26.81 -48.40
N ARG A 122 -7.21 -26.16 -48.76
CA ARG A 122 -7.64 -25.94 -50.14
C ARG A 122 -6.72 -25.00 -50.92
N SER A 123 -5.98 -24.13 -50.22
CA SER A 123 -5.07 -23.14 -50.81
C SER A 123 -3.64 -23.66 -51.04
N PHE A 124 -3.38 -24.93 -50.77
CA PHE A 124 -2.08 -25.56 -51.02
C PHE A 124 -1.69 -25.48 -52.50
N HIS A 125 -0.43 -25.13 -52.77
CA HIS A 125 0.15 -25.18 -54.10
C HIS A 125 1.45 -25.99 -54.11
N PRO A 126 1.54 -27.11 -54.85
CA PRO A 126 0.46 -27.76 -55.60
C PRO A 126 -0.69 -28.21 -54.69
N ARG A 127 -1.90 -28.31 -55.24
CA ARG A 127 -3.12 -28.68 -54.51
C ARG A 127 -2.98 -30.11 -53.97
N LEU A 128 -3.31 -30.32 -52.70
CA LEU A 128 -3.44 -31.65 -52.11
C LEU A 128 -4.85 -32.19 -52.43
N PRO A 129 -4.98 -33.27 -53.22
CA PRO A 129 -6.27 -33.88 -53.53
C PRO A 129 -7.02 -34.31 -52.26
N GLU A 130 -8.35 -34.19 -52.24
CA GLU A 130 -9.18 -34.56 -51.07
C GLU A 130 -9.03 -36.03 -50.68
N LYS A 131 -8.80 -36.92 -51.65
CA LYS A 131 -8.46 -38.33 -51.40
C LYS A 131 -7.18 -38.54 -50.59
N ASP A 132 -6.28 -37.56 -50.57
CA ASP A 132 -5.01 -37.60 -49.83
C ASP A 132 -5.10 -36.80 -48.51
N TRP A 133 -6.26 -36.22 -48.19
CA TRP A 133 -6.51 -35.60 -46.89
C TRP A 133 -6.58 -36.68 -45.79
N PRO A 134 -6.12 -36.38 -44.57
CA PRO A 134 -6.06 -37.37 -43.49
C PRO A 134 -7.45 -37.66 -42.90
N HIS A 135 -7.61 -38.83 -42.29
CA HIS A 135 -8.75 -39.06 -41.39
C HIS A 135 -8.60 -38.19 -40.13
N VAL A 136 -9.72 -37.73 -39.57
CA VAL A 136 -9.75 -36.92 -38.36
C VAL A 136 -10.85 -37.43 -37.42
N ASP A 137 -10.48 -37.70 -36.18
CA ASP A 137 -11.42 -37.93 -35.10
C ASP A 137 -11.73 -36.60 -34.41
N LEU A 138 -13.00 -36.17 -34.44
CA LEU A 138 -13.49 -34.96 -33.79
C LEU A 138 -14.24 -35.34 -32.51
N CYS A 139 -13.64 -35.03 -31.36
CA CYS A 139 -14.10 -35.48 -30.06
C CYS A 139 -14.79 -34.35 -29.27
N PHE A 140 -16.03 -34.57 -28.85
CA PHE A 140 -16.74 -33.75 -27.88
C PHE A 140 -16.69 -34.41 -26.50
N THR A 141 -16.18 -33.71 -25.48
CA THR A 141 -16.20 -34.23 -24.11
C THR A 141 -17.47 -33.78 -23.39
N HIS A 142 -18.37 -34.72 -23.12
CA HIS A 142 -19.65 -34.51 -22.43
C HIS A 142 -19.68 -35.31 -21.12
N PHE A 143 -20.29 -34.77 -20.06
CA PHE A 143 -20.23 -35.36 -18.73
C PHE A 143 -21.62 -35.50 -18.12
N LEU A 144 -22.13 -34.45 -17.48
CA LEU A 144 -23.44 -34.39 -16.82
C LEU A 144 -24.17 -33.10 -17.21
N GLU A 145 -23.66 -32.40 -18.22
CA GLU A 145 -24.30 -31.27 -18.81
C GLU A 145 -25.64 -31.70 -19.46
N PRO A 146 -26.62 -30.80 -19.56
CA PRO A 146 -27.84 -31.08 -20.32
C PRO A 146 -27.50 -31.40 -21.78
N VAL A 147 -28.04 -32.51 -22.31
CA VAL A 147 -27.82 -32.97 -23.70
C VAL A 147 -28.10 -31.88 -24.73
N ALA A 148 -29.08 -31.00 -24.47
CA ALA A 148 -29.40 -29.87 -25.32
C ALA A 148 -28.22 -28.91 -25.58
N GLN A 149 -27.22 -28.83 -24.69
CA GLN A 149 -26.03 -28.01 -24.91
C GLN A 149 -25.11 -28.57 -26.01
N LEU A 150 -25.17 -29.87 -26.29
CA LEU A 150 -24.38 -30.54 -27.31
C LEU A 150 -25.04 -30.51 -28.70
N HIS A 151 -26.34 -30.21 -28.78
CA HIS A 151 -27.10 -30.21 -30.03
C HIS A 151 -26.47 -29.31 -31.11
N ASP A 152 -26.32 -28.01 -30.81
CA ASP A 152 -25.79 -27.03 -31.77
C ASP A 152 -24.29 -27.29 -32.11
N PRO A 153 -23.41 -27.60 -31.14
CA PRO A 153 -22.05 -28.07 -31.43
C PRO A 153 -21.99 -29.27 -32.39
N LEU A 154 -22.83 -30.28 -32.16
CA LEU A 154 -22.87 -31.48 -33.00
C LEU A 154 -23.41 -31.17 -34.39
N ALA A 155 -24.48 -30.38 -34.49
CA ALA A 155 -25.04 -29.92 -35.77
C ALA A 155 -24.00 -29.13 -36.57
N ALA A 156 -23.24 -28.25 -35.93
CA ALA A 156 -22.15 -27.51 -36.57
C ALA A 156 -21.07 -28.46 -37.09
N ALA A 157 -20.65 -29.45 -36.29
CA ALA A 157 -19.65 -30.45 -36.67
C ALA A 157 -20.08 -31.33 -37.85
N LEU A 158 -21.37 -31.68 -37.96
CA LEU A 158 -21.91 -32.43 -39.11
C LEU A 158 -21.81 -31.65 -40.43
N THR A 159 -21.71 -30.31 -40.37
CA THR A 159 -21.63 -29.45 -41.56
C THR A 159 -20.23 -28.96 -41.88
N MET A 160 -19.21 -29.53 -41.24
CA MET A 160 -17.80 -29.18 -41.44
C MET A 160 -17.39 -29.27 -42.92
N ASP A 161 -16.56 -28.35 -43.41
CA ASP A 161 -15.99 -28.38 -44.77
C ASP A 161 -14.89 -29.47 -44.88
N TYR A 162 -15.30 -30.74 -44.82
CA TYR A 162 -14.40 -31.90 -44.86
C TYR A 162 -15.11 -33.12 -45.47
N PRO A 163 -14.39 -34.05 -46.15
CA PRO A 163 -15.00 -35.27 -46.68
C PRO A 163 -15.68 -36.11 -45.57
N PRO A 164 -16.98 -36.45 -45.69
CA PRO A 164 -17.72 -37.19 -44.66
C PRO A 164 -17.13 -38.56 -44.31
N ASP A 165 -16.55 -39.25 -45.29
CA ASP A 165 -15.89 -40.56 -45.12
C ASP A 165 -14.59 -40.50 -44.32
N LYS A 166 -14.04 -39.29 -44.11
CA LYS A 166 -12.78 -39.03 -43.39
C LYS A 166 -12.96 -38.32 -42.06
N LEU A 167 -14.17 -37.85 -41.78
CA LEU A 167 -14.52 -37.19 -40.54
C LEU A 167 -15.27 -38.18 -39.64
N HIS A 168 -14.74 -38.42 -38.45
CA HIS A 168 -15.37 -39.29 -37.47
C HIS A 168 -15.68 -38.48 -36.22
N ILE A 169 -16.96 -38.25 -35.93
CA ILE A 169 -17.39 -37.48 -34.76
C ILE A 169 -17.55 -38.44 -33.57
N LYS A 170 -16.96 -38.10 -32.43
CA LYS A 170 -16.91 -38.94 -31.23
C LYS A 170 -17.43 -38.15 -30.03
N ILE A 171 -18.54 -38.56 -29.45
CA ILE A 171 -19.07 -38.01 -28.21
C ILE A 171 -18.50 -38.85 -27.08
N LEU A 172 -17.52 -38.29 -26.36
CA LEU A 172 -16.89 -38.94 -25.24
C LEU A 172 -17.71 -38.62 -23.99
N ASP A 173 -18.41 -39.61 -23.44
CA ASP A 173 -19.48 -39.38 -22.47
C ASP A 173 -19.32 -40.18 -21.16
N ASP A 174 -19.33 -39.46 -20.04
CA ASP A 174 -19.23 -40.03 -18.68
C ASP A 174 -20.57 -40.14 -17.92
N GLY A 175 -21.66 -39.61 -18.46
CA GLY A 175 -23.00 -39.64 -17.85
C GLY A 175 -23.96 -40.67 -18.46
N TYR A 176 -23.64 -41.21 -19.62
CA TYR A 176 -24.46 -42.13 -20.41
C TYR A 176 -24.64 -43.48 -19.69
N LEU A 177 -23.58 -44.00 -19.06
CA LEU A 177 -23.66 -45.21 -18.23
C LEU A 177 -23.69 -44.84 -16.73
N GLY A 178 -24.68 -45.37 -16.02
CA GLY A 178 -24.83 -45.27 -14.57
C GLY A 178 -24.58 -46.62 -13.91
N LYS A 179 -23.85 -46.63 -12.78
CA LYS A 179 -23.66 -47.84 -11.96
C LYS A 179 -24.84 -48.00 -10.99
N ARG A 180 -25.57 -49.10 -11.08
CA ARG A 180 -26.67 -49.47 -10.17
C ARG A 180 -26.39 -50.85 -9.57
N GLY A 181 -25.96 -50.88 -8.31
CA GLY A 181 -25.39 -52.09 -7.70
C GLY A 181 -24.10 -52.51 -8.42
N GLU A 182 -24.01 -53.77 -8.86
CA GLU A 182 -22.86 -54.30 -9.63
C GLU A 182 -23.01 -54.17 -11.15
N HIS A 183 -24.13 -53.64 -11.65
CA HIS A 183 -24.42 -53.54 -13.08
C HIS A 183 -24.36 -52.08 -13.58
N TYR A 184 -24.07 -51.93 -14.89
CA TYR A 184 -24.11 -50.65 -15.59
C TYR A 184 -25.32 -50.63 -16.52
N GLU A 185 -26.13 -49.59 -16.41
CA GLU A 185 -27.32 -49.35 -17.23
C GLU A 185 -27.20 -48.01 -17.96
N VAL A 186 -27.91 -47.88 -19.08
CA VAL A 186 -28.01 -46.59 -19.78
C VAL A 186 -28.87 -45.66 -18.94
N THR A 187 -28.37 -44.46 -18.66
CA THR A 187 -29.08 -43.46 -17.87
C THR A 187 -30.14 -42.74 -18.72
N PRO A 188 -31.10 -42.02 -18.10
CA PRO A 188 -32.01 -41.15 -18.84
C PRO A 188 -31.26 -40.14 -19.73
N LEU A 189 -30.14 -39.58 -19.24
CA LEU A 189 -29.25 -38.72 -20.02
C LEU A 189 -28.69 -39.44 -21.25
N GLY A 190 -28.28 -40.70 -21.10
CA GLY A 190 -27.80 -41.52 -22.21
C GLY A 190 -28.87 -41.76 -23.28
N LEU A 191 -30.12 -42.02 -22.86
CA LEU A 191 -31.24 -42.18 -23.79
C LEU A 191 -31.57 -40.88 -24.53
N GLU A 192 -31.57 -39.74 -23.83
CA GLU A 192 -31.73 -38.41 -24.44
C GLU A 192 -30.62 -38.12 -25.45
N LEU A 193 -29.37 -38.51 -25.14
CA LEU A 193 -28.23 -38.35 -26.03
C LEU A 193 -28.38 -39.18 -27.31
N GLU A 194 -28.80 -40.45 -27.19
CA GLU A 194 -29.08 -41.30 -28.36
C GLU A 194 -30.20 -40.72 -29.23
N GLN A 195 -31.30 -40.24 -28.61
CA GLN A 195 -32.42 -39.65 -29.33
C GLN A 195 -31.98 -38.39 -30.09
N MET A 196 -31.25 -37.49 -29.44
CA MET A 196 -30.74 -36.27 -30.08
C MET A 196 -29.85 -36.60 -31.29
N VAL A 197 -28.98 -37.61 -31.18
CA VAL A 197 -28.13 -38.04 -32.30
C VAL A 197 -28.96 -38.63 -33.44
N GLN A 198 -29.96 -39.46 -33.13
CA GLN A 198 -30.88 -40.02 -34.13
C GLN A 198 -31.66 -38.94 -34.88
N ASP A 199 -32.15 -37.94 -34.14
CA ASP A 199 -32.91 -36.82 -34.71
C ASP A 199 -32.03 -35.98 -35.66
N LEU A 200 -30.78 -35.69 -35.26
CA LEU A 200 -29.82 -34.94 -36.09
C LEU A 200 -29.37 -35.70 -37.34
N LEU A 201 -29.31 -37.03 -37.27
CA LEU A 201 -28.88 -37.88 -38.39
C LEU A 201 -30.05 -38.41 -39.24
N GLY A 202 -31.28 -37.96 -39.00
CA GLY A 202 -32.44 -38.34 -39.81
C GLY A 202 -32.85 -39.81 -39.69
N GLY A 203 -32.68 -40.41 -38.50
CA GLY A 203 -33.16 -41.77 -38.20
C GLY A 203 -32.19 -42.91 -38.50
N THR A 204 -30.89 -42.64 -38.70
CA THR A 204 -29.85 -43.69 -38.85
C THR A 204 -29.84 -44.68 -37.68
N HIS A 205 -29.56 -45.96 -37.95
CA HIS A 205 -29.60 -47.01 -36.95
C HIS A 205 -28.31 -47.07 -36.08
N PRO A 206 -28.42 -47.21 -34.75
CA PRO A 206 -27.27 -47.38 -33.87
C PRO A 206 -26.71 -48.81 -33.91
N THR A 207 -25.38 -48.92 -34.04
CA THR A 207 -24.63 -50.16 -33.81
C THR A 207 -23.94 -50.12 -32.46
N ARG A 208 -24.19 -51.10 -31.59
CA ARG A 208 -23.66 -51.15 -30.23
C ARG A 208 -22.57 -52.20 -30.08
N MET A 209 -21.41 -51.79 -29.57
CA MET A 209 -20.29 -52.66 -29.24
C MET A 209 -19.95 -52.53 -27.76
N LYS A 210 -20.01 -53.63 -27.01
CA LYS A 210 -19.60 -53.70 -25.61
C LYS A 210 -18.23 -54.36 -25.51
N LEU A 211 -17.29 -53.67 -24.88
CA LEU A 211 -15.92 -54.15 -24.65
C LEU A 211 -15.70 -54.43 -23.16
N SER A 212 -15.10 -55.58 -22.85
CA SER A 212 -14.86 -55.98 -21.46
C SER A 212 -13.59 -55.35 -20.89
N GLY A 213 -13.63 -54.86 -19.65
CA GLY A 213 -12.55 -54.07 -19.04
C GLY A 213 -11.20 -54.78 -18.87
N HIS A 214 -11.17 -56.11 -18.90
CA HIS A 214 -9.91 -56.88 -18.79
C HIS A 214 -9.11 -56.95 -20.10
N LEU A 215 -9.73 -56.61 -21.23
CA LEU A 215 -9.10 -56.63 -22.56
C LEU A 215 -8.64 -55.24 -23.03
N VAL A 216 -8.67 -54.26 -22.12
CA VAL A 216 -8.53 -52.84 -22.46
C VAL A 216 -7.09 -52.36 -22.22
N PRO A 217 -6.42 -51.74 -23.22
CA PRO A 217 -5.01 -51.32 -23.11
C PRO A 217 -4.71 -50.37 -21.95
N ARG A 218 -5.64 -49.44 -21.64
CA ARG A 218 -5.57 -48.55 -20.47
C ARG A 218 -6.65 -48.91 -19.45
N ARG A 219 -6.51 -50.05 -18.77
CA ARG A 219 -7.50 -50.58 -17.82
C ARG A 219 -7.98 -49.56 -16.78
N HIS A 220 -7.13 -48.67 -16.28
CA HIS A 220 -7.53 -47.66 -15.28
C HIS A 220 -8.49 -46.59 -15.82
N ALA A 221 -8.58 -46.41 -17.15
CA ALA A 221 -9.49 -45.45 -17.75
C ALA A 221 -10.93 -45.98 -17.82
N ALA A 222 -11.11 -47.30 -17.96
CA ALA A 222 -12.39 -47.99 -18.07
C ALA A 222 -12.35 -49.38 -17.40
N PRO A 223 -12.22 -49.44 -16.06
CA PRO A 223 -11.93 -50.69 -15.35
C PRO A 223 -13.06 -51.71 -15.43
N GLY A 224 -14.32 -51.27 -15.58
CA GLY A 224 -15.48 -52.15 -15.79
C GLY A 224 -15.73 -52.53 -17.25
N GLY A 225 -14.97 -51.99 -18.20
CA GLY A 225 -15.24 -52.07 -19.63
C GLY A 225 -15.85 -50.79 -20.17
N MET A 226 -16.38 -50.84 -21.40
CA MET A 226 -16.94 -49.69 -22.09
C MET A 226 -18.03 -50.10 -23.09
N LEU A 227 -18.83 -49.12 -23.49
CA LEU A 227 -19.82 -49.22 -24.54
C LEU A 227 -19.54 -48.18 -25.62
N VAL A 228 -19.56 -48.61 -26.87
CA VAL A 228 -19.50 -47.73 -28.03
C VAL A 228 -20.80 -47.90 -28.81
N VAL A 229 -21.51 -46.80 -29.05
CA VAL A 229 -22.70 -46.75 -29.90
C VAL A 229 -22.35 -45.93 -31.13
N THR A 230 -22.33 -46.54 -32.30
CA THR A 230 -21.94 -45.87 -33.56
C THR A 230 -23.12 -45.78 -34.50
N TYR A 231 -23.37 -44.58 -35.02
CA TYR A 231 -24.33 -44.27 -36.05
C TYR A 231 -23.57 -44.09 -37.35
N ILE A 232 -23.90 -44.90 -38.34
CA ILE A 232 -23.28 -44.88 -39.67
C ILE A 232 -24.40 -44.63 -40.67
N ASP A 233 -24.20 -43.63 -41.51
CA ASP A 233 -24.98 -43.47 -42.73
C ASP A 233 -24.40 -44.39 -43.80
N GLU A 234 -25.17 -45.38 -44.24
CA GLU A 234 -24.74 -46.38 -45.25
C GLU A 234 -24.37 -45.72 -46.58
N GLU A 235 -25.00 -44.59 -46.91
CA GLU A 235 -24.73 -43.82 -48.12
C GLU A 235 -23.53 -42.87 -47.97
N LYS A 236 -22.92 -42.80 -46.77
CA LYS A 236 -21.77 -41.96 -46.40
C LYS A 236 -21.96 -40.47 -46.76
N ARG A 237 -23.20 -39.98 -46.72
CA ARG A 237 -23.51 -38.55 -46.94
C ARG A 237 -23.18 -37.74 -45.70
N LEU A 238 -23.26 -38.35 -44.52
CA LEU A 238 -22.90 -37.74 -43.24
C LEU A 238 -21.68 -38.43 -42.59
N PRO A 239 -20.90 -37.66 -41.79
CA PRO A 239 -19.85 -38.23 -40.94
C PRO A 239 -20.41 -39.29 -39.98
N SER A 240 -19.61 -40.32 -39.67
CA SER A 240 -19.99 -41.29 -38.64
C SER A 240 -19.98 -40.62 -37.25
N VAL A 241 -21.00 -40.87 -36.43
CA VAL A 241 -21.08 -40.37 -35.05
C VAL A 241 -20.99 -41.55 -34.09
N SER A 242 -20.04 -41.53 -33.14
CA SER A 242 -19.94 -42.55 -32.09
C SER A 242 -20.10 -41.93 -30.70
N ILE A 243 -21.00 -42.47 -29.87
CA ILE A 243 -21.04 -42.23 -28.43
C ILE A 243 -20.12 -43.26 -27.76
N VAL A 244 -19.12 -42.79 -27.02
CA VAL A 244 -18.13 -43.59 -26.32
C VAL A 244 -18.31 -43.38 -24.83
N SER A 245 -18.81 -44.40 -24.12
CA SER A 245 -19.01 -44.33 -22.69
C SER A 245 -18.29 -45.44 -21.93
N ARG A 246 -17.71 -45.10 -20.78
CA ARG A 246 -16.90 -46.01 -19.96
C ARG A 246 -17.65 -46.47 -18.71
N MET A 247 -17.42 -47.72 -18.32
CA MET A 247 -17.86 -48.27 -17.05
C MET A 247 -16.86 -47.87 -15.96
N LYS A 248 -17.14 -46.73 -15.32
CA LYS A 248 -16.26 -46.04 -14.36
C LYS A 248 -16.05 -46.84 -13.07
N GLY A 249 -14.79 -47.04 -12.67
CA GLY A 249 -14.45 -47.64 -11.37
C GLY A 249 -14.50 -46.65 -10.21
N GLU A 250 -13.96 -47.04 -9.06
CA GLU A 250 -13.86 -46.16 -7.88
C GLU A 250 -13.00 -44.92 -8.15
N GLU A 251 -11.87 -45.09 -8.86
CA GLU A 251 -11.05 -43.98 -9.31
C GLU A 251 -11.46 -43.52 -10.71
N THR A 252 -11.75 -42.23 -10.85
CA THR A 252 -12.03 -41.60 -12.14
C THR A 252 -11.14 -40.37 -12.37
N PHE A 253 -10.85 -40.08 -13.63
CA PHE A 253 -9.98 -38.97 -14.05
C PHE A 253 -10.72 -37.94 -14.90
N PHE A 254 -12.06 -37.83 -14.74
CA PHE A 254 -12.94 -36.91 -15.47
C PHE A 254 -12.60 -36.85 -16.97
N LYS A 255 -12.51 -35.63 -17.54
CA LYS A 255 -12.18 -35.36 -18.94
C LYS A 255 -10.93 -36.10 -19.41
N THR A 256 -9.83 -36.03 -18.66
CA THR A 256 -8.58 -36.73 -19.00
C THR A 256 -8.78 -38.23 -19.14
N GLY A 257 -9.48 -38.85 -18.19
CA GLY A 257 -9.75 -40.28 -18.26
C GLY A 257 -10.68 -40.68 -19.40
N ASN A 258 -11.60 -39.79 -19.78
CA ASN A 258 -12.54 -40.04 -20.88
C ASN A 258 -11.83 -39.97 -22.25
N VAL A 259 -11.00 -38.93 -22.45
CA VAL A 259 -10.15 -38.81 -23.65
C VAL A 259 -9.16 -39.97 -23.73
N GLU A 260 -8.52 -40.35 -22.63
CA GLU A 260 -7.62 -41.50 -22.59
C GLU A 260 -8.31 -42.83 -22.91
N ASN A 261 -9.55 -43.00 -22.42
CA ASN A 261 -10.37 -44.14 -22.78
C ASN A 261 -10.62 -44.16 -24.30
N ALA A 262 -10.97 -43.01 -24.88
CA ALA A 262 -11.17 -42.92 -26.31
C ALA A 262 -9.87 -43.27 -27.09
N LEU A 263 -8.75 -42.64 -26.71
CA LEU A 263 -7.46 -42.78 -27.38
C LEU A 263 -6.97 -44.23 -27.42
N TYR A 264 -7.01 -44.94 -26.29
CA TYR A 264 -6.38 -46.26 -26.18
C TYR A 264 -7.36 -47.43 -26.21
N ASN A 265 -8.65 -47.19 -25.99
CA ASN A 265 -9.61 -48.26 -25.79
C ASN A 265 -10.78 -48.24 -26.79
N ALA A 266 -11.14 -47.07 -27.35
CA ALA A 266 -12.31 -46.88 -28.21
C ALA A 266 -12.00 -46.70 -29.71
N ALA A 267 -10.78 -47.07 -30.15
CA ALA A 267 -10.34 -46.98 -31.53
C ALA A 267 -10.38 -45.56 -32.14
N LEU A 268 -9.81 -44.56 -31.44
CA LEU A 268 -9.37 -43.32 -32.11
C LEU A 268 -8.13 -43.64 -32.98
N GLU A 269 -8.38 -44.11 -34.20
CA GLU A 269 -7.37 -44.58 -35.15
C GLU A 269 -6.89 -43.47 -36.10
N SER A 270 -7.57 -42.33 -36.12
CA SER A 270 -7.19 -41.24 -37.01
C SER A 270 -5.84 -40.63 -36.63
N PRO A 271 -5.00 -40.23 -37.59
CA PRO A 271 -3.71 -39.59 -37.32
C PRO A 271 -3.86 -38.24 -36.61
N PHE A 272 -5.04 -37.60 -36.70
CA PHE A 272 -5.34 -36.35 -36.02
C PHE A 272 -6.60 -36.47 -35.16
N VAL A 273 -6.54 -35.88 -33.96
CA VAL A 273 -7.63 -35.88 -32.98
C VAL A 273 -7.93 -34.44 -32.59
N ALA A 274 -9.11 -33.93 -32.97
CA ALA A 274 -9.60 -32.62 -32.55
C ALA A 274 -10.40 -32.76 -31.26
N LEU A 275 -10.14 -31.90 -30.27
CA LEU A 275 -10.86 -31.90 -28.99
C LEU A 275 -11.70 -30.63 -28.84
N PHE A 276 -12.95 -30.82 -28.44
CA PHE A 276 -13.92 -29.78 -28.10
C PHE A 276 -14.60 -30.08 -26.76
N ASP A 277 -14.88 -29.03 -26.00
CA ASP A 277 -15.85 -29.11 -24.91
C ASP A 277 -17.27 -29.30 -25.49
N GLY A 278 -18.15 -29.95 -24.73
CA GLY A 278 -19.49 -30.29 -25.20
C GLY A 278 -20.41 -29.09 -25.53
N ASP A 279 -20.01 -27.87 -25.17
CA ASP A 279 -20.74 -26.62 -25.42
C ASP A 279 -20.08 -25.74 -26.49
N THR A 280 -19.07 -26.27 -27.20
CA THR A 280 -18.25 -25.49 -28.12
C THR A 280 -18.57 -25.80 -29.57
N GLU A 281 -19.04 -24.80 -30.30
CA GLU A 281 -19.44 -24.90 -31.71
C GLU A 281 -18.25 -24.67 -32.65
N PRO A 282 -17.78 -25.69 -33.39
CA PRO A 282 -16.75 -25.49 -34.39
C PRO A 282 -17.30 -24.78 -35.63
N HIS A 283 -16.51 -23.86 -36.20
CA HIS A 283 -16.80 -23.27 -37.50
C HIS A 283 -16.56 -24.29 -38.62
N ARG A 284 -17.28 -24.12 -39.73
CA ARG A 284 -17.17 -25.00 -40.91
C ARG A 284 -15.73 -25.13 -41.44
N ASP A 285 -14.90 -24.11 -41.30
CA ASP A 285 -13.52 -24.05 -41.79
C ASP A 285 -12.47 -24.48 -40.75
N PHE A 286 -12.86 -25.01 -39.59
CA PHE A 286 -11.94 -25.36 -38.50
C PHE A 286 -10.81 -26.31 -38.96
N LEU A 287 -11.17 -27.45 -39.55
CA LEU A 287 -10.17 -28.45 -39.98
C LEU A 287 -9.35 -27.96 -41.17
N THR A 288 -9.99 -27.32 -42.15
CA THR A 288 -9.27 -26.84 -43.34
C THR A 288 -8.28 -25.73 -43.01
N ARG A 289 -8.41 -25.04 -41.86
CA ARG A 289 -7.47 -23.99 -41.44
C ARG A 289 -6.44 -24.45 -40.41
N THR A 290 -6.71 -25.49 -39.64
CA THR A 290 -5.78 -26.04 -38.64
C THR A 290 -4.83 -27.08 -39.22
N LEU A 291 -5.34 -28.04 -40.00
CA LEU A 291 -4.56 -29.10 -40.62
C LEU A 291 -3.35 -28.62 -41.44
N PRO A 292 -3.42 -27.50 -42.19
CA PRO A 292 -2.26 -26.96 -42.93
C PRO A 292 -0.97 -26.82 -42.12
N LEU A 293 -1.08 -26.56 -40.81
CA LEU A 293 0.06 -26.35 -39.94
C LEU A 293 0.82 -27.64 -39.61
N PHE A 294 0.21 -28.80 -39.85
CA PHE A 294 0.85 -30.12 -39.78
C PHE A 294 1.48 -30.53 -41.11
N TYR A 295 1.60 -29.65 -42.10
CA TYR A 295 2.25 -29.99 -43.36
C TYR A 295 3.45 -29.10 -43.66
N ARG A 296 4.45 -29.70 -44.30
CA ARG A 296 5.62 -29.02 -44.86
C ARG A 296 5.77 -29.44 -46.32
N PHE A 297 6.04 -28.48 -47.18
CA PHE A 297 6.33 -28.80 -48.57
C PHE A 297 7.77 -29.26 -48.71
N GLU A 298 7.97 -30.41 -49.35
CA GLU A 298 9.28 -30.91 -49.74
C GLU A 298 9.62 -30.48 -51.17
N PRO A 299 10.63 -29.60 -51.36
CA PRO A 299 10.96 -29.11 -52.69
C PRO A 299 11.52 -30.17 -53.63
N GLU A 300 12.15 -31.21 -53.07
CA GLU A 300 12.79 -32.29 -53.83
C GLU A 300 11.76 -33.23 -54.45
N THR A 301 10.77 -33.65 -53.65
CA THR A 301 9.68 -34.55 -54.08
C THR A 301 8.49 -33.79 -54.67
N LYS A 302 8.45 -32.46 -54.50
CA LYS A 302 7.35 -31.56 -54.88
C LYS A 302 5.99 -31.96 -54.28
N ARG A 303 6.01 -32.55 -53.08
CA ARG A 303 4.81 -33.00 -52.37
C ARG A 303 4.73 -32.36 -50.99
N TRP A 304 3.51 -32.26 -50.47
CA TRP A 304 3.28 -31.95 -49.07
C TRP A 304 3.49 -33.22 -48.25
N ARG A 305 4.28 -33.11 -47.18
CA ARG A 305 4.45 -34.16 -46.17
C ARG A 305 3.99 -33.67 -44.82
N VAL A 306 3.59 -34.63 -43.97
CA VAL A 306 3.28 -34.33 -42.58
C VAL A 306 4.54 -33.80 -41.90
N ASN A 307 4.38 -32.68 -41.20
CA ASN A 307 5.42 -32.05 -40.41
C ASN A 307 5.47 -32.69 -39.03
N TRP A 308 6.27 -33.74 -38.93
CA TRP A 308 6.51 -34.49 -37.70
C TRP A 308 7.17 -33.65 -36.57
N GLU A 309 7.47 -32.37 -36.77
CA GLU A 309 7.88 -31.49 -35.67
C GLU A 309 6.69 -30.96 -34.84
N VAL A 310 5.47 -30.98 -35.39
CA VAL A 310 4.28 -30.37 -34.78
C VAL A 310 3.45 -31.43 -34.06
N GLY A 311 3.23 -31.23 -32.76
CA GLY A 311 2.47 -32.15 -31.92
C GLY A 311 1.01 -31.74 -31.76
N PHE A 312 0.73 -30.44 -31.74
CA PHE A 312 -0.65 -29.93 -31.69
C PHE A 312 -0.76 -28.51 -32.24
N VAL A 313 -1.99 -28.13 -32.58
CA VAL A 313 -2.37 -26.77 -32.97
C VAL A 313 -3.54 -26.33 -32.10
N GLN A 314 -3.35 -25.23 -31.38
CA GLN A 314 -4.38 -24.55 -30.60
C GLN A 314 -4.94 -23.37 -31.41
N THR A 315 -6.24 -23.15 -31.34
CA THR A 315 -6.91 -21.98 -31.93
C THR A 315 -7.50 -21.07 -30.85
N ARG A 316 -7.94 -19.88 -31.25
CA ARG A 316 -8.47 -18.89 -30.32
C ARG A 316 -9.82 -19.34 -29.75
N GLN A 317 -9.92 -19.38 -28.44
CA GLN A 317 -11.20 -19.58 -27.77
C GLN A 317 -11.96 -18.25 -27.66
N ARG A 318 -13.23 -18.27 -28.02
CA ARG A 318 -14.16 -17.14 -27.90
C ARG A 318 -15.48 -17.63 -27.33
N PHE A 319 -16.18 -16.75 -26.64
CA PHE A 319 -17.45 -17.06 -25.99
C PHE A 319 -18.57 -16.16 -26.52
N LYS A 320 -19.67 -16.77 -26.98
CA LYS A 320 -20.78 -16.05 -27.62
C LYS A 320 -21.69 -15.32 -26.64
N ASN A 321 -21.80 -15.82 -25.41
CA ASN A 321 -22.72 -15.31 -24.40
C ASN A 321 -22.14 -14.18 -23.51
N VAL A 322 -20.87 -13.78 -23.69
CA VAL A 322 -20.23 -12.75 -22.84
C VAL A 322 -20.94 -11.40 -22.96
N ALA A 323 -21.11 -10.88 -24.18
CA ALA A 323 -21.73 -9.57 -24.39
C ALA A 323 -23.20 -9.54 -23.95
N HIS A 324 -23.93 -10.63 -24.17
CA HIS A 324 -25.33 -10.77 -23.75
C HIS A 324 -25.47 -10.84 -22.21
N ARG A 325 -24.59 -11.58 -21.52
CA ARG A 325 -24.68 -11.81 -20.07
C ARG A 325 -24.08 -10.68 -19.23
N PHE A 326 -22.90 -10.20 -19.64
CA PHE A 326 -22.09 -9.25 -18.85
C PHE A 326 -22.00 -7.86 -19.49
N GLY A 327 -22.62 -7.67 -20.65
CA GLY A 327 -22.52 -6.46 -21.45
C GLY A 327 -21.24 -6.39 -22.27
N PRO A 328 -21.10 -5.37 -23.14
CA PRO A 328 -19.89 -5.17 -23.95
C PRO A 328 -18.63 -4.82 -23.13
N ASP A 329 -18.76 -4.64 -21.81
CA ASP A 329 -17.67 -4.22 -20.92
C ASP A 329 -16.94 -5.40 -20.24
N ASP A 330 -17.45 -6.63 -20.37
CA ASP A 330 -16.89 -7.86 -19.78
C ASP A 330 -16.23 -7.68 -18.39
N PRO A 331 -17.00 -7.27 -17.35
CA PRO A 331 -16.48 -6.97 -16.01
C PRO A 331 -15.66 -8.08 -15.35
N LEU A 332 -15.88 -9.33 -15.73
CA LEU A 332 -15.20 -10.50 -15.17
C LEU A 332 -14.08 -11.01 -16.07
N ASN A 333 -13.75 -10.28 -17.15
CA ASN A 333 -12.72 -10.68 -18.11
C ASN A 333 -12.87 -12.15 -18.54
N GLN A 334 -14.10 -12.56 -18.88
CA GLN A 334 -14.39 -13.94 -19.30
C GLN A 334 -13.86 -14.21 -20.71
N SER A 335 -13.75 -13.19 -21.54
CA SER A 335 -13.13 -13.27 -22.87
C SER A 335 -11.64 -13.65 -22.80
N ASN A 336 -10.95 -13.31 -21.71
CA ASN A 336 -9.53 -13.60 -21.50
C ASN A 336 -8.66 -13.17 -22.70
N GLY A 337 -8.99 -12.00 -23.26
CA GLY A 337 -8.52 -11.56 -24.57
C GLY A 337 -7.00 -11.46 -24.70
N VAL A 338 -6.30 -11.06 -23.63
CA VAL A 338 -4.84 -10.97 -23.62
C VAL A 338 -4.16 -12.33 -23.76
N PHE A 339 -4.68 -13.34 -23.05
CA PHE A 339 -4.14 -14.68 -23.12
C PHE A 339 -4.32 -15.30 -24.51
N PHE A 340 -5.54 -15.25 -25.03
CA PHE A 340 -5.91 -15.84 -26.32
C PHE A 340 -5.51 -15.01 -27.54
N SER A 341 -5.07 -13.76 -27.40
CA SER A 341 -4.62 -12.99 -28.58
C SER A 341 -3.11 -12.80 -28.58
N ALA A 342 -2.54 -12.39 -27.44
CA ALA A 342 -1.15 -11.99 -27.38
C ALA A 342 -0.23 -13.07 -26.79
N ILE A 343 -0.57 -13.66 -25.64
CA ILE A 343 0.33 -14.58 -24.94
C ILE A 343 0.56 -15.84 -25.77
N GLN A 344 -0.51 -16.47 -26.24
CA GLN A 344 -0.43 -17.68 -27.07
C GLN A 344 0.32 -17.44 -28.39
N ALA A 345 0.04 -16.32 -29.08
CA ALA A 345 0.76 -15.95 -30.30
C ALA A 345 2.24 -15.63 -30.02
N GLY A 346 2.55 -15.02 -28.88
CA GLY A 346 3.92 -14.79 -28.42
C GLY A 346 4.69 -16.10 -28.24
N ARG A 347 4.09 -17.06 -27.52
CA ARG A 347 4.66 -18.40 -27.27
C ARG A 347 4.84 -19.24 -28.53
N ASP A 348 3.96 -19.08 -29.51
CA ASP A 348 4.07 -19.74 -30.82
C ASP A 348 5.35 -19.34 -31.58
N GLY A 349 5.96 -18.19 -31.26
CA GLY A 349 7.28 -17.79 -31.78
C GLY A 349 8.40 -18.78 -31.47
N LEU A 350 8.25 -19.58 -30.40
CA LEU A 350 9.13 -20.69 -30.07
C LEU A 350 8.51 -22.05 -30.43
N GLY A 351 7.29 -22.10 -30.94
CA GLY A 351 6.46 -23.31 -31.08
C GLY A 351 6.10 -23.90 -29.72
N MET A 352 5.79 -23.05 -28.75
CA MET A 352 5.47 -23.42 -27.36
C MET A 352 4.12 -22.88 -26.91
N ALA A 353 3.16 -22.75 -27.84
CA ALA A 353 1.78 -22.41 -27.49
C ALA A 353 1.22 -23.44 -26.50
N ASP A 354 0.40 -23.02 -25.53
CA ASP A 354 -0.17 -23.95 -24.57
C ASP A 354 -1.36 -24.69 -25.18
N SER A 355 -1.49 -25.96 -24.81
CA SER A 355 -2.72 -26.74 -25.00
C SER A 355 -3.73 -26.39 -23.91
N LEU A 356 -4.99 -26.21 -24.31
CA LEU A 356 -6.05 -25.73 -23.42
C LEU A 356 -7.25 -26.67 -23.33
N GLY A 357 -7.17 -27.85 -23.96
CA GLY A 357 -8.17 -28.90 -23.81
C GLY A 357 -9.39 -28.76 -24.72
N THR A 358 -9.51 -27.68 -25.48
CA THR A 358 -10.62 -27.40 -26.40
C THR A 358 -10.13 -26.50 -27.53
N ASN A 359 -10.82 -26.49 -28.67
CA ASN A 359 -10.41 -25.73 -29.86
C ASN A 359 -9.01 -26.09 -30.35
N GLU A 360 -8.63 -27.34 -30.16
CA GLU A 360 -7.28 -27.84 -30.42
C GLU A 360 -7.31 -29.15 -31.20
N ILE A 361 -6.26 -29.39 -31.97
CA ILE A 361 -6.05 -30.63 -32.72
C ILE A 361 -4.67 -31.18 -32.38
N TYR A 362 -4.63 -32.45 -32.00
CA TYR A 362 -3.41 -33.20 -31.73
C TYR A 362 -3.04 -34.06 -32.91
N PHE A 363 -1.73 -34.18 -33.10
CA PHE A 363 -1.17 -35.25 -33.89
C PHE A 363 -1.02 -36.49 -33.02
N ARG A 364 -1.70 -37.58 -33.39
CA ARG A 364 -1.81 -38.80 -32.59
C ARG A 364 -0.45 -39.37 -32.17
N PRO A 365 0.56 -39.47 -33.06
CA PRO A 365 1.91 -39.91 -32.68
C PRO A 365 2.54 -39.09 -31.55
N ALA A 366 2.24 -37.79 -31.45
CA ALA A 366 2.75 -36.95 -30.37
C ALA A 366 2.14 -37.33 -29.02
N LEU A 367 0.85 -37.66 -28.98
CA LEU A 367 0.19 -38.18 -27.79
C LEU A 367 0.74 -39.56 -27.41
N ASP A 368 1.02 -40.43 -28.38
CA ASP A 368 1.61 -41.75 -28.11
C ASP A 368 3.05 -41.63 -27.55
N ASP A 369 3.87 -40.70 -28.09
CA ASP A 369 5.18 -40.31 -27.54
C ASP A 369 5.07 -39.86 -26.08
N ALA A 370 4.01 -39.12 -25.77
CA ALA A 370 3.72 -38.66 -24.42
C ALA A 370 3.02 -39.71 -23.56
N LEU A 371 2.71 -40.92 -24.04
CA LEU A 371 1.87 -41.89 -23.32
C LEU A 371 0.52 -41.30 -22.90
N GLY A 372 -0.07 -40.46 -23.74
CA GLY A 372 -1.37 -39.85 -23.54
C GLY A 372 -1.33 -38.55 -22.71
N LEU A 373 -2.51 -38.13 -22.28
CA LEU A 373 -2.72 -36.94 -21.47
C LEU A 373 -2.20 -37.13 -20.03
N VAL A 374 -1.85 -36.02 -19.39
CA VAL A 374 -1.29 -36.01 -18.04
C VAL A 374 -2.38 -36.15 -16.98
N TYR A 375 -2.32 -37.23 -16.19
CA TYR A 375 -3.12 -37.41 -14.98
C TYR A 375 -2.54 -36.66 -13.77
N GLY A 376 -3.43 -36.15 -12.91
CA GLY A 376 -3.08 -35.63 -11.58
C GLY A 376 -3.53 -34.18 -11.38
N PRO A 377 -2.94 -33.21 -12.12
CA PRO A 377 -3.36 -31.81 -12.06
C PRO A 377 -4.81 -31.61 -12.52
N LEU A 378 -5.52 -30.65 -11.92
CA LEU A 378 -6.85 -30.24 -12.39
C LEU A 378 -6.83 -29.58 -13.79
N SER A 379 -5.67 -29.10 -14.23
CA SER A 379 -5.41 -28.58 -15.58
C SER A 379 -4.52 -29.57 -16.36
N GLY A 380 -5.06 -30.76 -16.62
CA GLY A 380 -4.33 -31.85 -17.27
C GLY A 380 -4.00 -31.62 -18.74
N ASP A 381 -4.80 -30.81 -19.43
CA ASP A 381 -4.59 -30.29 -20.79
C ASP A 381 -3.29 -29.48 -20.89
N LEU A 382 -3.19 -28.40 -20.10
CA LEU A 382 -1.99 -27.56 -20.02
C LEU A 382 -0.75 -28.38 -19.67
N ALA A 383 -0.87 -29.31 -18.71
CA ALA A 383 0.21 -30.21 -18.34
C ALA A 383 0.64 -31.13 -19.51
N THR A 384 -0.29 -31.53 -20.38
CA THR A 384 -0.02 -32.31 -21.59
C THR A 384 0.75 -31.49 -22.62
N GLY A 385 0.36 -30.24 -22.87
CA GLY A 385 1.12 -29.32 -23.73
C GLY A 385 2.56 -29.14 -23.27
N VAL A 386 2.77 -28.84 -21.97
CA VAL A 386 4.12 -28.71 -21.37
C VAL A 386 4.92 -30.00 -21.57
N LYS A 387 4.29 -31.15 -21.36
CA LYS A 387 4.93 -32.46 -21.55
C LYS A 387 5.37 -32.65 -22.99
N LEU A 388 4.52 -32.37 -23.98
CA LEU A 388 4.85 -32.46 -25.41
C LEU A 388 6.04 -31.56 -25.78
N HIS A 389 6.09 -30.33 -25.26
CA HIS A 389 7.25 -29.45 -25.47
C HIS A 389 8.55 -30.02 -24.91
N ASN A 390 8.50 -30.73 -23.77
CA ASN A 390 9.66 -31.40 -23.20
C ASN A 390 10.14 -32.58 -24.05
N PHE A 391 9.22 -33.23 -24.75
CA PHE A 391 9.48 -34.19 -25.82
C PHE A 391 9.80 -33.50 -27.16
N GLY A 392 10.17 -32.22 -27.17
CA GLY A 392 10.63 -31.53 -28.38
C GLY A 392 9.55 -31.21 -29.41
N TRP A 393 8.30 -31.66 -29.20
CA TRP A 393 7.18 -31.35 -30.07
C TRP A 393 6.85 -29.85 -30.04
N LYS A 394 6.47 -29.30 -31.19
CA LYS A 394 5.98 -27.94 -31.32
C LYS A 394 4.47 -27.90 -31.08
N GLY A 395 4.03 -26.98 -30.23
CA GLY A 395 2.62 -26.56 -30.15
C GLY A 395 2.49 -25.24 -30.87
N LEU A 396 1.64 -25.20 -31.88
CA LEU A 396 1.45 -24.02 -32.71
C LEU A 396 0.15 -23.32 -32.35
N TYR A 397 0.14 -22.00 -32.49
CA TYR A 397 -1.05 -21.19 -32.26
C TYR A 397 -1.56 -20.56 -33.54
N LEU A 398 -2.84 -20.78 -33.85
CA LEU A 398 -3.53 -20.04 -34.90
C LEU A 398 -4.44 -19.00 -34.25
N ASN A 399 -4.04 -17.73 -34.32
CA ASN A 399 -4.80 -16.60 -33.81
C ASN A 399 -6.03 -16.30 -34.70
N ALA A 400 -6.99 -17.22 -34.72
CA ALA A 400 -8.24 -17.12 -35.43
C ALA A 400 -9.35 -17.75 -34.60
N VAL A 401 -10.50 -17.10 -34.56
CA VAL A 401 -11.72 -17.67 -33.99
C VAL A 401 -12.25 -18.70 -34.99
N LEU A 402 -12.08 -19.98 -34.64
CA LEU A 402 -12.53 -21.12 -35.44
C LEU A 402 -13.55 -21.97 -34.70
N ALA A 403 -13.86 -21.64 -33.46
CA ALA A 403 -14.89 -22.26 -32.66
C ALA A 403 -15.29 -21.32 -31.51
N GLU A 404 -16.57 -21.36 -31.13
CA GLU A 404 -17.12 -20.50 -30.08
C GLU A 404 -17.87 -21.33 -29.03
N GLY A 405 -17.56 -21.11 -27.76
CA GLY A 405 -18.18 -21.82 -26.64
C GLY A 405 -19.07 -20.94 -25.77
N LEU A 406 -19.50 -21.48 -24.62
CA LEU A 406 -20.26 -20.76 -23.62
C LEU A 406 -19.40 -20.46 -22.38
N CYS A 407 -19.47 -19.22 -21.91
CA CYS A 407 -18.86 -18.82 -20.65
C CYS A 407 -19.83 -19.07 -19.47
N ARG A 408 -19.33 -19.00 -18.23
CA ARG A 408 -20.14 -19.26 -17.03
C ARG A 408 -21.21 -18.18 -16.84
N ASN A 409 -22.39 -18.60 -16.35
CA ASN A 409 -23.57 -17.73 -16.20
C ASN A 409 -23.58 -16.91 -14.90
N THR A 410 -22.83 -17.32 -13.86
CA THR A 410 -22.84 -16.65 -12.55
C THR A 410 -21.44 -16.22 -12.13
N VAL A 411 -21.35 -15.18 -11.30
CA VAL A 411 -20.07 -14.65 -10.78
C VAL A 411 -19.32 -15.71 -9.98
N GLY A 412 -20.02 -16.40 -9.07
CA GLY A 412 -19.44 -17.49 -8.28
C GLY A 412 -18.86 -18.61 -9.13
N ASP A 413 -19.56 -19.03 -10.19
CA ASP A 413 -19.06 -20.08 -11.07
C ASP A 413 -17.79 -19.63 -11.83
N THR A 414 -17.73 -18.37 -12.29
CA THR A 414 -16.52 -17.79 -12.91
C THR A 414 -15.35 -17.75 -11.93
N LEU A 415 -15.60 -17.34 -10.68
CA LEU A 415 -14.57 -17.26 -9.64
C LEU A 415 -14.02 -18.65 -9.26
N LEU A 416 -14.89 -19.65 -9.14
CA LEU A 416 -14.50 -21.04 -8.87
C LEU A 416 -13.74 -21.66 -10.06
N GLU A 417 -14.08 -21.29 -11.29
CA GLU A 417 -13.34 -21.71 -12.48
C GLU A 417 -11.91 -21.14 -12.49
N ARG A 418 -11.74 -19.84 -12.18
CA ARG A 418 -10.40 -19.24 -12.05
C ARG A 418 -9.59 -19.90 -10.93
N LYS A 419 -10.21 -20.18 -9.78
CA LYS A 419 -9.59 -20.95 -8.69
C LYS A 419 -9.11 -22.33 -9.16
N ARG A 420 -9.91 -23.05 -9.95
CA ARG A 420 -9.55 -24.37 -10.51
C ARG A 420 -8.25 -24.29 -11.31
N TRP A 421 -8.12 -23.28 -12.16
CA TRP A 421 -6.92 -23.07 -12.98
C TRP A 421 -5.69 -22.78 -12.10
N VAL A 422 -5.86 -22.01 -11.03
CA VAL A 422 -4.79 -21.78 -10.05
C VAL A 422 -4.37 -23.07 -9.36
N VAL A 423 -5.34 -23.85 -8.86
CA VAL A 423 -5.04 -25.15 -8.22
C VAL A 423 -4.29 -26.06 -9.19
N GLY A 424 -4.74 -26.17 -10.45
CA GLY A 424 -4.08 -26.96 -11.48
C GLY A 424 -2.64 -26.50 -11.75
N SER A 425 -2.42 -25.19 -11.85
CA SER A 425 -1.09 -24.60 -12.09
C SER A 425 -0.12 -24.85 -10.93
N ILE A 426 -0.58 -24.67 -9.69
CA ILE A 426 0.25 -24.93 -8.50
C ILE A 426 0.45 -26.44 -8.28
N GLN A 427 -0.53 -27.29 -8.57
CA GLN A 427 -0.35 -28.73 -8.56
C GLN A 427 0.71 -29.17 -9.57
N MET A 428 0.73 -28.62 -10.78
CA MET A 428 1.81 -28.88 -11.75
C MET A 428 3.17 -28.52 -11.16
N LEU A 429 3.29 -27.37 -10.50
CA LEU A 429 4.52 -26.98 -9.81
C LEU A 429 4.91 -27.97 -8.71
N LEU A 430 4.00 -28.27 -7.79
CA LEU A 430 4.27 -29.13 -6.62
C LEU A 430 4.57 -30.57 -6.99
N LEU A 431 3.82 -31.16 -7.94
CA LEU A 431 4.12 -32.48 -8.48
C LEU A 431 5.51 -32.51 -9.13
N SER A 432 5.94 -31.39 -9.72
CA SER A 432 7.21 -31.27 -10.41
C SER A 432 8.41 -30.96 -9.47
N LEU A 433 8.19 -30.52 -8.23
CA LEU A 433 9.26 -30.05 -7.36
C LEU A 433 10.05 -31.19 -6.72
N ASN A 434 11.16 -31.58 -7.34
CA ASN A 434 12.29 -32.18 -6.64
C ASN A 434 13.25 -31.04 -6.22
N TRP A 435 13.18 -30.60 -4.97
CA TRP A 435 13.92 -29.43 -4.45
C TRP A 435 15.45 -29.55 -4.63
N ARG A 436 15.99 -30.77 -4.71
CA ARG A 436 17.42 -31.02 -5.00
C ARG A 436 17.80 -30.69 -6.44
N ALA A 437 16.84 -30.68 -7.37
CA ALA A 437 17.09 -30.44 -8.79
C ALA A 437 17.25 -28.95 -9.14
N LEU A 438 16.74 -28.03 -8.29
CA LEU A 438 16.80 -26.57 -8.50
C LEU A 438 18.23 -26.02 -8.62
N PHE A 439 19.19 -26.66 -7.96
CA PHE A 439 20.61 -26.27 -7.96
C PHE A 439 21.50 -27.24 -8.74
N SER A 440 20.89 -28.09 -9.58
CA SER A 440 21.62 -29.11 -10.36
C SER A 440 21.62 -28.79 -11.85
N ALA A 441 22.54 -29.37 -12.62
CA ALA A 441 22.50 -29.30 -14.09
C ALA A 441 21.17 -29.84 -14.68
N ARG A 442 20.42 -30.65 -13.91
CA ARG A 442 19.08 -31.15 -14.29
C ARG A 442 17.98 -30.09 -14.20
N PHE A 443 18.26 -28.90 -13.64
CA PHE A 443 17.29 -27.81 -13.53
C PHE A 443 16.71 -27.36 -14.87
N LEU A 444 17.53 -27.40 -15.92
CA LEU A 444 17.17 -27.02 -17.29
C LEU A 444 16.20 -28.00 -17.95
N VAL A 445 15.94 -29.15 -17.32
CA VAL A 445 14.94 -30.13 -17.74
C VAL A 445 13.68 -29.96 -16.89
N ALA A 446 12.51 -29.76 -17.52
CA ALA A 446 11.27 -29.58 -16.79
C ALA A 446 10.83 -30.88 -16.10
N PRO A 447 10.26 -30.84 -14.87
CA PRO A 447 10.18 -32.06 -14.07
C PRO A 447 9.03 -33.00 -14.45
N LEU A 448 8.02 -32.54 -15.21
CA LEU A 448 7.01 -33.41 -15.83
C LEU A 448 7.63 -34.43 -16.80
N ARG A 449 8.78 -34.08 -17.41
CA ARG A 449 9.58 -35.03 -18.19
C ARG A 449 10.14 -36.13 -17.31
N LEU A 450 10.75 -35.78 -16.17
CA LEU A 450 11.35 -36.74 -15.24
C LEU A 450 10.32 -37.74 -14.71
N GLN A 451 9.11 -37.27 -14.37
CA GLN A 451 8.01 -38.15 -13.97
C GLN A 451 7.62 -39.13 -15.08
N THR A 452 7.61 -38.65 -16.33
CA THR A 452 7.28 -39.50 -17.49
C THR A 452 8.40 -40.48 -17.75
N GLU A 453 9.66 -40.09 -17.72
CA GLU A 453 10.81 -40.99 -17.86
C GLU A 453 10.83 -42.05 -16.75
N ALA A 454 10.47 -41.71 -15.51
CA ALA A 454 10.33 -42.68 -14.42
C ALA A 454 9.16 -43.66 -14.65
N ARG A 455 8.00 -43.16 -15.09
CA ARG A 455 6.85 -44.02 -15.47
C ARG A 455 7.16 -44.89 -16.67
N LEU A 456 7.83 -44.34 -17.67
CA LEU A 456 8.29 -45.04 -18.86
C LEU A 456 9.30 -46.12 -18.46
N ALA A 457 10.28 -45.82 -17.61
CA ALA A 457 11.23 -46.81 -17.09
C ALA A 457 10.54 -47.91 -16.26
N ALA A 458 9.47 -47.58 -15.54
CA ALA A 458 8.66 -48.55 -14.81
C ALA A 458 7.82 -49.44 -15.74
N LEU A 459 7.25 -48.88 -16.82
CA LEU A 459 6.51 -49.60 -17.86
C LEU A 459 7.45 -50.41 -18.77
N LEU A 460 8.66 -49.91 -19.03
CA LEU A 460 9.69 -50.48 -19.88
C LEU A 460 10.76 -51.23 -19.09
N LYS A 461 10.36 -52.12 -18.17
CA LYS A 461 11.30 -53.06 -17.54
C LYS A 461 11.99 -54.04 -18.53
N ARG A 462 11.90 -53.82 -19.85
CA ARG A 462 12.99 -53.76 -20.88
C ARG A 462 12.49 -52.81 -22.02
N PRO A 463 13.30 -52.14 -22.88
CA PRO A 463 14.74 -52.26 -23.15
C PRO A 463 15.53 -50.91 -23.15
N GLU A 464 16.85 -51.02 -23.31
CA GLU A 464 17.82 -49.92 -23.41
C GLU A 464 17.73 -49.16 -24.74
N ARG A 465 17.91 -47.84 -24.64
CA ARG A 465 18.08 -46.81 -25.69
C ARG A 465 16.79 -46.23 -26.28
N PHE A 466 16.57 -44.98 -25.88
CA PHE A 466 15.50 -44.06 -26.22
C PHE A 466 14.96 -44.18 -27.66
N VAL A 467 13.64 -44.41 -27.72
CA VAL A 467 12.65 -44.15 -28.78
C VAL A 467 13.25 -43.97 -30.17
N ASN A 468 13.28 -45.05 -30.96
CA ASN A 468 13.40 -44.96 -32.42
C ASN A 468 12.26 -44.10 -33.01
N PRO A 469 12.40 -43.58 -34.25
CA PRO A 469 11.29 -42.92 -34.95
C PRO A 469 10.01 -43.78 -34.87
N LEU A 470 8.87 -43.14 -34.59
CA LEU A 470 7.58 -43.83 -34.39
C LEU A 470 7.11 -44.56 -35.65
N ALA A 471 7.48 -44.02 -36.81
CA ALA A 471 7.23 -44.57 -38.12
C ALA A 471 8.47 -44.35 -38.99
N ASP A 472 8.69 -45.23 -39.97
CA ASP A 472 9.86 -45.15 -40.86
C ASP A 472 9.93 -43.84 -41.67
N ASP A 473 8.81 -43.13 -41.82
CA ASP A 473 8.70 -41.84 -42.52
C ASP A 473 8.75 -40.61 -41.59
N ASP A 474 9.01 -40.79 -40.29
CA ASP A 474 9.19 -39.72 -39.31
C ASP A 474 10.49 -38.94 -39.54
N VAL A 475 10.45 -37.99 -40.47
CA VAL A 475 11.54 -37.06 -40.78
C VAL A 475 11.76 -35.99 -39.71
N GLY A 476 10.91 -35.93 -38.68
CA GLY A 476 10.98 -34.93 -37.61
C GLY A 476 11.77 -35.39 -36.39
N TYR A 477 12.05 -36.69 -36.27
CA TYR A 477 12.64 -37.28 -35.06
C TYR A 477 13.94 -36.59 -34.64
N GLU A 478 14.91 -36.45 -35.56
CA GLU A 478 16.18 -35.78 -35.28
C GLU A 478 15.99 -34.31 -34.88
N ALA A 479 15.09 -33.59 -35.55
CA ALA A 479 14.78 -32.19 -35.22
C ALA A 479 14.17 -32.06 -33.81
N ARG A 480 13.27 -32.98 -33.43
CA ARG A 480 12.72 -33.05 -32.07
C ARG A 480 13.80 -33.39 -31.05
N GLN A 481 14.70 -34.33 -31.35
CA GLN A 481 15.84 -34.66 -30.47
C GLN A 481 16.79 -33.48 -30.28
N MET A 482 17.20 -32.80 -31.36
CA MET A 482 18.03 -31.58 -31.27
C MET A 482 17.34 -30.51 -30.43
N ARG A 483 16.02 -30.34 -30.57
CA ARG A 483 15.23 -29.40 -29.77
C ARG A 483 15.11 -29.84 -28.30
N ARG A 484 15.07 -31.15 -28.01
CA ARG A 484 15.12 -31.71 -26.64
C ARG A 484 16.46 -31.40 -25.98
N GLU A 485 17.56 -31.62 -26.68
CA GLU A 485 18.94 -31.46 -26.19
C GLU A 485 19.44 -30.01 -26.19
N SER A 486 18.80 -29.12 -26.97
CA SER A 486 19.15 -27.71 -27.04
C SER A 486 19.07 -27.02 -25.67
N PHE A 487 20.20 -26.44 -25.26
CA PHE A 487 20.33 -25.63 -24.05
C PHE A 487 19.33 -24.46 -24.02
N TRP A 488 19.30 -23.65 -25.09
CA TRP A 488 18.43 -22.47 -25.19
C TRP A 488 16.94 -22.83 -25.13
N MET A 489 16.55 -23.93 -25.77
CA MET A 489 15.17 -24.40 -25.70
C MET A 489 14.84 -24.99 -24.32
N GLY A 490 15.81 -25.58 -23.62
CA GLY A 490 15.69 -25.97 -22.22
C GLY A 490 15.36 -24.79 -21.31
N VAL A 491 16.13 -23.71 -21.44
CA VAL A 491 15.88 -22.44 -20.72
C VAL A 491 14.48 -21.91 -21.05
N ALA A 492 14.12 -21.81 -22.32
CA ALA A 492 12.82 -21.28 -22.73
C ALA A 492 11.63 -22.09 -22.17
N ARG A 493 11.70 -23.43 -22.23
CA ARG A 493 10.69 -24.32 -21.63
C ARG A 493 10.54 -24.06 -20.14
N ARG A 494 11.66 -23.88 -19.43
CA ARG A 494 11.66 -23.65 -17.99
C ARG A 494 11.05 -22.29 -17.64
N VAL A 495 11.41 -21.24 -18.37
CA VAL A 495 10.87 -19.89 -18.14
C VAL A 495 9.36 -19.86 -18.37
N LEU A 496 8.87 -20.43 -19.47
CA LEU A 496 7.41 -20.48 -19.74
C LEU A 496 6.65 -21.37 -18.75
N PHE A 497 7.26 -22.49 -18.32
CA PHE A 497 6.71 -23.32 -17.25
C PHE A 497 6.60 -22.55 -15.93
N LEU A 498 7.65 -21.82 -15.54
CA LEU A 498 7.65 -21.00 -14.34
C LEU A 498 6.67 -19.83 -14.45
N GLU A 499 6.57 -19.17 -15.61
CA GLU A 499 5.58 -18.13 -15.85
C GLU A 499 4.18 -18.66 -15.57
N THR A 500 3.83 -19.79 -16.19
CA THR A 500 2.49 -20.37 -16.13
C THR A 500 2.14 -20.81 -14.70
N THR A 501 3.11 -21.39 -13.99
CA THR A 501 2.89 -21.98 -12.66
C THR A 501 3.04 -20.98 -11.52
N LEU A 502 3.87 -19.94 -11.66
CA LEU A 502 4.08 -18.91 -10.63
C LEU A 502 3.20 -17.68 -10.79
N ARG A 503 2.59 -17.45 -11.97
CA ARG A 503 1.64 -16.33 -12.19
C ARG A 503 0.59 -16.17 -11.08
N PRO A 504 -0.01 -17.25 -10.52
CA PRO A 504 -0.96 -17.11 -9.41
C PRO A 504 -0.40 -16.45 -8.15
N LEU A 505 0.91 -16.52 -7.90
CA LEU A 505 1.56 -15.84 -6.77
C LEU A 505 1.42 -14.31 -6.85
N GLY A 506 1.06 -13.77 -8.02
CA GLY A 506 0.69 -12.38 -8.15
C GLY A 506 -0.44 -11.94 -7.22
N SER A 507 -1.30 -12.86 -6.81
CA SER A 507 -2.31 -12.59 -5.76
C SER A 507 -1.71 -12.11 -4.44
N LEU A 508 -0.51 -12.57 -4.07
CA LEU A 508 0.20 -12.12 -2.88
C LEU A 508 0.65 -10.66 -3.01
N VAL A 509 1.07 -10.25 -4.21
CA VAL A 509 1.37 -8.84 -4.52
C VAL A 509 0.11 -7.99 -4.35
N ALA A 510 -1.02 -8.43 -4.90
CA ALA A 510 -2.29 -7.71 -4.75
C ALA A 510 -2.69 -7.55 -3.27
N PHE A 511 -2.55 -8.60 -2.45
CA PHE A 511 -2.80 -8.52 -1.01
C PHE A 511 -1.85 -7.56 -0.30
N ALA A 512 -0.56 -7.61 -0.60
CA ALA A 512 0.42 -6.69 -0.03
C ALA A 512 0.05 -5.24 -0.39
N MET A 513 -0.34 -4.96 -1.63
CA MET A 513 -0.80 -3.64 -2.06
C MET A 513 -2.06 -3.19 -1.31
N ILE A 514 -3.04 -4.08 -1.12
CA ILE A 514 -4.25 -3.80 -0.34
C ILE A 514 -3.90 -3.45 1.11
N ILE A 515 -3.05 -4.26 1.76
CA ILE A 515 -2.61 -4.03 3.14
C ILE A 515 -1.90 -2.68 3.23
N LEU A 516 -0.98 -2.39 2.31
CA LEU A 516 -0.27 -1.11 2.25
C LEU A 516 -1.23 0.06 2.07
N ALA A 517 -2.25 -0.06 1.21
CA ALA A 517 -3.25 1.00 1.04
C ALA A 517 -3.99 1.31 2.34
N LEU A 518 -4.40 0.26 3.08
CA LEU A 518 -5.05 0.42 4.38
C LEU A 518 -4.12 1.07 5.40
N VAL A 519 -2.85 0.64 5.45
CA VAL A 519 -1.83 1.24 6.33
C VAL A 519 -1.61 2.70 5.99
N PHE A 520 -1.51 3.06 4.71
CA PHE A 520 -1.30 4.45 4.28
C PHE A 520 -2.49 5.34 4.64
N MET A 521 -3.72 4.89 4.33
CA MET A 521 -4.93 5.67 4.57
C MET A 521 -5.31 5.76 6.06
N LEU A 522 -5.20 4.67 6.82
CA LEU A 522 -5.60 4.64 8.23
C LEU A 522 -4.48 5.08 9.17
N GLY A 523 -3.22 4.78 8.83
CA GLY A 523 -2.05 5.11 9.63
C GLY A 523 -1.49 6.51 9.37
N ASN A 524 -2.05 7.26 8.41
CA ASN A 524 -1.52 8.56 7.96
C ASN A 524 -0.02 8.47 7.60
N VAL A 525 0.39 7.35 7.00
CA VAL A 525 1.75 7.12 6.54
C VAL A 525 1.76 7.42 5.03
N PRO A 526 2.54 8.40 4.54
CA PRO A 526 2.61 8.65 3.11
C PRO A 526 3.07 7.39 2.36
N PRO A 527 2.59 7.11 1.14
CA PRO A 527 3.20 6.10 0.28
C PRO A 527 4.61 6.52 -0.20
N LEU A 528 4.84 7.83 -0.34
CA LEU A 528 6.07 8.45 -0.80
C LEU A 528 6.43 9.65 0.09
N ARG A 529 7.60 9.64 0.74
CA ARG A 529 8.05 10.80 1.52
C ARG A 529 8.73 11.82 0.60
N PHE A 530 8.01 12.88 0.21
CA PHE A 530 8.56 13.98 -0.58
C PHE A 530 9.64 14.80 0.16
N PHE A 531 9.62 14.78 1.50
CA PHE A 531 10.49 15.59 2.36
C PHE A 531 11.37 14.69 3.25
N HIS A 532 12.41 14.09 2.67
CA HIS A 532 13.46 13.43 3.45
C HIS A 532 14.12 14.43 4.41
N GLU A 533 14.57 13.98 5.59
CA GLU A 533 15.27 14.83 6.56
C GLU A 533 16.50 15.46 5.89
N GLY A 534 16.49 16.78 5.70
CA GLY A 534 17.57 17.54 5.05
C GLY A 534 17.49 17.67 3.52
N GLY A 535 16.52 17.06 2.84
CA GLY A 535 16.33 17.17 1.38
C GLY A 535 15.26 18.19 0.99
N GLY A 536 15.63 19.19 0.17
CA GLY A 536 14.65 20.14 -0.40
C GLY A 536 13.66 19.49 -1.39
N TRP A 537 12.63 20.24 -1.79
CA TRP A 537 11.57 19.82 -2.74
C TRP A 537 12.08 19.13 -4.02
N THR A 538 13.28 19.47 -4.46
CA THR A 538 13.95 18.88 -5.62
C THR A 538 14.18 17.38 -5.48
N TYR A 539 14.47 16.88 -4.27
CA TYR A 539 14.71 15.45 -4.03
C TYR A 539 13.42 14.63 -4.21
N GLY A 540 12.30 15.13 -3.68
CA GLY A 540 10.98 14.49 -3.84
C GLY A 540 10.51 14.43 -5.30
N LEU A 541 10.77 15.48 -6.09
CA LEU A 541 10.44 15.50 -7.52
C LEU A 541 11.27 14.51 -8.34
N ILE A 542 12.57 14.39 -8.06
CA ILE A 542 13.44 13.38 -8.69
C ILE A 542 12.92 11.98 -8.37
N TYR A 543 12.56 11.75 -7.10
CA TYR A 543 12.02 10.48 -6.65
C TYR A 543 10.72 10.10 -7.37
N LEU A 544 9.76 11.03 -7.41
CA LEU A 544 8.51 10.86 -8.16
C LEU A 544 8.78 10.57 -9.64
N GLY A 545 9.74 11.28 -10.24
CA GLY A 545 10.18 11.05 -11.61
C GLY A 545 10.69 9.62 -11.84
N ILE A 546 11.50 9.08 -10.93
CA ILE A 546 12.01 7.70 -11.00
C ILE A 546 10.86 6.69 -10.94
N VAL A 547 9.97 6.81 -9.95
CA VAL A 547 8.85 5.87 -9.76
C VAL A 547 7.87 5.94 -10.92
N ALA A 548 7.47 7.14 -11.33
CA ALA A 548 6.54 7.35 -12.43
C ALA A 548 7.13 6.80 -13.74
N SER A 549 8.41 7.06 -14.01
CA SER A 549 9.09 6.55 -15.21
C SER A 549 9.18 5.02 -15.20
N TYR A 550 9.51 4.42 -14.06
CA TYR A 550 9.59 2.96 -13.93
C TYR A 550 8.23 2.29 -14.17
N GLN A 551 7.17 2.77 -13.53
CA GLN A 551 5.82 2.22 -13.70
C GLN A 551 5.26 2.50 -15.11
N PHE A 552 5.59 3.65 -15.70
CA PHE A 552 5.27 3.93 -17.10
C PHE A 552 5.95 2.95 -18.05
N LEU A 553 7.26 2.73 -17.90
CA LEU A 553 8.02 1.76 -18.71
C LEU A 553 7.43 0.35 -18.58
N ARG A 554 7.04 -0.05 -17.36
CA ARG A 554 6.37 -1.34 -17.10
C ARG A 554 5.07 -1.46 -17.91
N LEU A 555 4.16 -0.50 -17.76
CA LEU A 555 2.87 -0.51 -18.45
C LEU A 555 3.03 -0.39 -19.96
N PHE A 556 3.99 0.40 -20.42
CA PHE A 556 4.29 0.58 -21.84
C PHE A 556 4.85 -0.69 -22.47
N ALA A 557 5.74 -1.42 -21.78
CA ALA A 557 6.24 -2.72 -22.23
C ALA A 557 5.11 -3.75 -22.35
N ILE A 558 4.24 -3.84 -21.33
CA ILE A 558 3.06 -4.72 -21.35
C ILE A 558 2.15 -4.36 -22.54
N SER A 559 1.88 -3.07 -22.72
CA SER A 559 1.01 -2.57 -23.78
C SER A 559 1.58 -2.86 -25.17
N LEU A 560 2.88 -2.58 -25.40
CA LEU A 560 3.55 -2.94 -26.65
C LEU A 560 3.43 -4.45 -26.93
N GLY A 561 3.68 -5.26 -25.90
CA GLY A 561 3.61 -6.72 -25.98
C GLY A 561 2.22 -7.26 -26.35
N CYS A 562 1.16 -6.70 -25.74
CA CYS A 562 -0.20 -7.20 -25.89
C CYS A 562 -0.96 -6.59 -27.08
N TYR A 563 -0.70 -5.31 -27.39
CA TYR A 563 -1.46 -4.53 -28.37
C TYR A 563 -0.75 -4.48 -29.73
N SER A 564 0.49 -3.98 -29.75
CA SER A 564 1.12 -3.51 -31.00
C SER A 564 1.82 -4.61 -31.80
N LEU A 565 2.17 -5.74 -31.17
CA LEU A 565 2.95 -6.79 -31.83
C LEU A 565 2.15 -7.65 -32.81
N PHE A 566 0.82 -7.71 -32.71
CA PHE A 566 -0.01 -8.66 -33.46
C PHE A 566 -1.06 -7.92 -34.29
N LEU A 567 -1.38 -8.44 -35.49
CA LEU A 567 -2.33 -7.85 -36.45
C LEU A 567 -3.74 -7.75 -35.86
N ASP A 568 -4.21 -8.83 -35.21
CA ASP A 568 -5.48 -8.88 -34.49
C ASP A 568 -5.26 -8.57 -32.99
N GLY A 569 -4.49 -7.50 -32.72
CA GLY A 569 -4.05 -7.10 -31.38
C GLY A 569 -5.18 -7.01 -30.35
N THR A 570 -4.81 -7.13 -29.07
CA THR A 570 -5.78 -7.01 -27.96
C THR A 570 -6.37 -5.60 -27.91
N SER A 571 -7.58 -5.41 -27.40
CA SER A 571 -8.04 -4.03 -27.16
C SER A 571 -7.36 -3.44 -25.92
N GLY A 572 -7.18 -2.11 -25.88
CA GLY A 572 -6.69 -1.45 -24.64
C GLY A 572 -7.61 -1.71 -23.44
N GLN A 573 -8.90 -1.96 -23.70
CA GLN A 573 -9.87 -2.38 -22.70
C GLN A 573 -9.54 -3.76 -22.14
N ASP A 574 -9.15 -4.74 -22.97
CA ASP A 574 -8.76 -6.08 -22.50
C ASP A 574 -7.54 -6.03 -21.58
N VAL A 575 -6.54 -5.21 -21.94
CA VAL A 575 -5.35 -4.99 -21.10
C VAL A 575 -5.74 -4.40 -19.75
N TRP A 576 -6.62 -3.39 -19.75
CA TRP A 576 -7.13 -2.81 -18.50
C TRP A 576 -7.94 -3.82 -17.69
N ARG A 577 -8.76 -4.66 -18.34
CA ARG A 577 -9.55 -5.70 -17.68
C ARG A 577 -8.69 -6.80 -17.09
N GLU A 578 -7.55 -7.14 -17.70
CA GLU A 578 -6.54 -8.01 -17.07
C GLU A 578 -5.95 -7.40 -15.80
N VAL A 579 -5.62 -6.10 -15.82
CA VAL A 579 -5.12 -5.39 -14.62
C VAL A 579 -6.16 -5.43 -13.50
N GLN A 580 -7.43 -5.15 -13.80
CA GLN A 580 -8.52 -5.26 -12.83
C GLN A 580 -8.75 -6.72 -12.38
N GLY A 581 -8.64 -7.66 -13.30
CA GLY A 581 -8.72 -9.10 -13.07
C GLY A 581 -7.68 -9.59 -12.06
N TYR A 582 -6.48 -9.01 -12.08
CA TYR A 582 -5.42 -9.34 -11.14
C TYR A 582 -5.83 -9.13 -9.68
N PHE A 583 -6.50 -8.01 -9.36
CA PHE A 583 -7.02 -7.73 -8.02
C PHE A 583 -8.32 -8.47 -7.75
N THR A 584 -9.23 -8.50 -8.74
CA THR A 584 -10.52 -9.18 -8.66
C THR A 584 -10.38 -10.66 -8.30
N PHE A 585 -9.43 -11.36 -8.91
CA PHE A 585 -9.21 -12.79 -8.70
C PHE A 585 -8.17 -13.10 -7.61
N ALA A 586 -7.62 -12.09 -6.93
CA ALA A 586 -6.56 -12.27 -5.94
C ALA A 586 -6.98 -13.21 -4.81
N TRP A 587 -8.19 -13.03 -4.26
CA TRP A 587 -8.73 -13.87 -3.19
C TRP A 587 -8.87 -15.34 -3.60
N VAL A 588 -9.55 -15.61 -4.71
CA VAL A 588 -9.74 -16.99 -5.17
C VAL A 588 -8.45 -17.65 -5.63
N SER A 589 -7.49 -16.85 -6.12
CA SER A 589 -6.15 -17.34 -6.43
C SER A 589 -5.39 -17.74 -5.17
N ALA A 590 -5.42 -16.93 -4.11
CA ALA A 590 -4.80 -17.28 -2.83
C ALA A 590 -5.43 -18.54 -2.21
N LEU A 591 -6.76 -18.67 -2.24
CA LEU A 591 -7.45 -19.90 -1.83
C LEU A 591 -7.00 -21.11 -2.65
N GLY A 592 -6.88 -20.95 -3.98
CA GLY A 592 -6.40 -22.00 -4.86
C GLY A 592 -4.96 -22.43 -4.55
N ILE A 593 -4.07 -21.50 -4.21
CA ILE A 593 -2.70 -21.78 -3.78
C ILE A 593 -2.70 -22.58 -2.48
N VAL A 594 -3.43 -22.10 -1.46
CA VAL A 594 -3.52 -22.76 -0.14
C VAL A 594 -4.05 -24.17 -0.29
N GLU A 595 -5.12 -24.37 -1.07
CA GLU A 595 -5.69 -25.69 -1.29
C GLU A 595 -4.72 -26.62 -2.01
N ALA A 596 -4.07 -26.15 -3.09
CA ALA A 596 -3.09 -26.96 -3.81
C ALA A 596 -1.94 -27.42 -2.90
N VAL A 597 -1.42 -26.51 -2.07
CA VAL A 597 -0.36 -26.81 -1.09
C VAL A 597 -0.87 -27.77 0.00
N ALA A 598 -2.05 -27.52 0.57
CA ALA A 598 -2.65 -28.38 1.58
C ALA A 598 -2.93 -29.79 1.04
N GLY A 599 -3.40 -29.92 -0.20
CA GLY A 599 -3.58 -31.20 -0.88
C GLY A 599 -2.24 -31.93 -1.06
N ALA A 600 -1.18 -31.21 -1.47
CA ALA A 600 0.14 -31.80 -1.61
C ALA A 600 0.72 -32.27 -0.26
N VAL A 601 0.59 -31.48 0.80
CA VAL A 601 1.09 -31.82 2.16
C VAL A 601 0.32 -32.99 2.77
N SER A 602 -1.01 -33.01 2.60
CA SER A 602 -1.86 -34.08 3.15
C SER A 602 -1.84 -35.38 2.32
N GLY A 603 -1.22 -35.37 1.14
CA GLY A 603 -1.28 -36.46 0.17
C GLY A 603 -2.68 -36.70 -0.40
N ARG A 604 -3.66 -35.83 -0.07
CA ARG A 604 -5.04 -35.96 -0.56
C ARG A 604 -5.15 -35.43 -1.98
N ARG A 605 -5.72 -36.24 -2.85
CA ARG A 605 -6.00 -35.86 -4.22
C ARG A 605 -7.19 -34.90 -4.28
N ILE A 606 -6.97 -33.70 -4.81
CA ILE A 606 -8.03 -32.70 -4.98
C ILE A 606 -8.78 -33.01 -6.28
N GLN A 607 -10.09 -33.22 -6.18
CA GLN A 607 -10.98 -33.42 -7.31
C GLN A 607 -11.83 -32.17 -7.57
N TRP A 608 -12.45 -32.08 -8.75
CA TRP A 608 -13.29 -30.92 -9.10
C TRP A 608 -14.63 -30.92 -8.35
N GLU A 609 -15.26 -32.07 -8.14
CA GLU A 609 -16.58 -32.14 -7.49
C GLU A 609 -16.55 -31.73 -6.02
N THR A 610 -15.42 -31.93 -5.32
CA THR A 610 -15.24 -31.48 -3.94
C THR A 610 -15.24 -29.95 -3.82
N GLN A 611 -15.09 -29.22 -4.92
CA GLN A 611 -15.12 -27.75 -4.99
C GLN A 611 -16.54 -27.18 -5.22
N LYS A 612 -17.52 -28.00 -5.63
CA LYS A 612 -18.87 -27.52 -6.00
C LYS A 612 -19.82 -27.34 -4.79
N LYS A 613 -19.55 -27.95 -3.63
CA LYS A 613 -20.44 -27.90 -2.46
C LYS A 613 -20.12 -26.71 -1.54
N GLY A 614 -21.09 -25.81 -1.34
CA GLY A 614 -21.15 -24.87 -0.21
C GLY A 614 -20.24 -23.64 -0.19
N LEU A 615 -19.32 -23.48 -1.16
CA LEU A 615 -18.27 -22.44 -1.12
C LEU A 615 -18.58 -21.12 -1.87
N ARG A 616 -19.75 -20.98 -2.49
CA ARG A 616 -20.08 -19.79 -3.32
C ARG A 616 -19.96 -18.45 -2.56
N PRO A 617 -20.48 -18.31 -1.32
CA PRO A 617 -20.33 -17.06 -0.58
C PRO A 617 -18.87 -16.72 -0.25
N LEU A 618 -18.04 -17.73 0.02
CA LEU A 618 -16.62 -17.54 0.35
C LEU A 618 -15.78 -17.11 -0.86
N ALA A 619 -16.22 -17.40 -2.09
CA ALA A 619 -15.58 -16.88 -3.28
C ALA A 619 -15.95 -15.41 -3.56
N GLU A 620 -17.20 -15.02 -3.27
CA GLU A 620 -17.78 -13.76 -3.72
C GLU A 620 -17.71 -12.61 -2.70
N LEU A 621 -17.98 -12.88 -1.42
CA LEU A 621 -18.15 -11.85 -0.39
C LEU A 621 -16.87 -11.07 -0.02
N PRO A 622 -15.66 -11.64 -0.04
CA PRO A 622 -14.45 -10.90 0.34
C PRO A 622 -14.17 -9.68 -0.54
N ASN A 623 -14.48 -9.72 -1.84
CA ASN A 623 -14.37 -8.56 -2.71
C ASN A 623 -15.40 -7.47 -2.37
N VAL A 624 -16.60 -7.86 -1.91
CA VAL A 624 -17.63 -6.93 -1.43
C VAL A 624 -17.17 -6.26 -0.14
N PHE A 625 -16.71 -7.05 0.82
CA PHE A 625 -16.19 -6.54 2.08
C PHE A 625 -15.02 -5.56 1.84
N LEU A 626 -14.07 -5.97 1.01
CA LEU A 626 -12.90 -5.15 0.71
C LEU A 626 -13.27 -3.82 0.01
N LEU A 627 -14.30 -3.82 -0.85
CA LEU A 627 -14.80 -2.59 -1.47
C LEU A 627 -15.26 -1.58 -0.40
N PHE A 628 -16.02 -2.02 0.60
CA PHE A 628 -16.53 -1.15 1.67
C PHE A 628 -15.42 -0.71 2.63
N VAL A 629 -14.48 -1.60 2.97
CA VAL A 629 -13.33 -1.25 3.81
C VAL A 629 -12.48 -0.19 3.13
N LEU A 630 -12.12 -0.39 1.85
CA LEU A 630 -11.35 0.60 1.08
C LEU A 630 -12.10 1.94 0.99
N PHE A 631 -13.41 1.91 0.72
CA PHE A 631 -14.22 3.14 0.68
C PHE A 631 -14.22 3.88 2.03
N GLY A 632 -14.43 3.17 3.13
CA GLY A 632 -14.36 3.72 4.48
C GLY A 632 -13.00 4.33 4.78
N SER A 633 -11.91 3.64 4.43
CA SER A 633 -10.53 4.15 4.59
C SER A 633 -10.27 5.39 3.73
N ILE A 634 -10.76 5.45 2.49
CA ILE A 634 -10.67 6.63 1.62
C ILE A 634 -11.38 7.82 2.28
N CYS A 635 -12.59 7.62 2.81
CA CYS A 635 -13.34 8.67 3.52
C CYS A 635 -12.57 9.18 4.75
N ILE A 636 -11.99 8.28 5.54
CA ILE A 636 -11.16 8.64 6.72
C ILE A 636 -9.94 9.46 6.28
N ALA A 637 -9.22 9.03 5.24
CA ALA A 637 -8.07 9.76 4.72
C ALA A 637 -8.46 11.15 4.20
N PHE A 638 -9.62 11.28 3.52
CA PHE A 638 -10.17 12.58 3.13
C PHE A 638 -10.52 13.47 4.34
N VAL A 639 -11.12 12.91 5.39
CA VAL A 639 -11.39 13.68 6.62
C VAL A 639 -10.10 14.19 7.24
N ASN A 640 -9.04 13.36 7.29
CA ASN A 640 -7.73 13.76 7.79
C ASN A 640 -7.14 14.95 7.02
N ILE A 641 -7.32 15.02 5.70
CA ILE A 641 -6.91 16.17 4.87
C ILE A 641 -7.54 17.47 5.39
N PHE A 642 -8.85 17.47 5.70
CA PHE A 642 -9.55 18.68 6.13
C PHE A 642 -9.36 19.01 7.61
N VAL A 643 -9.27 17.99 8.47
CA VAL A 643 -9.11 18.18 9.92
C VAL A 643 -7.68 18.57 10.28
N LYS A 644 -6.67 17.88 9.72
CA LYS A 644 -5.24 18.10 10.05
C LYS A 644 -4.51 19.02 9.07
N GLY A 645 -5.03 19.20 7.85
CA GLY A 645 -4.38 20.03 6.83
C GLY A 645 -4.41 21.54 7.10
N SER A 646 -5.25 22.00 8.05
CA SER A 646 -5.26 23.40 8.48
C SER A 646 -4.15 23.75 9.47
N THR A 647 -3.58 22.76 10.18
CA THR A 647 -2.56 22.93 11.21
C THR A 647 -1.17 22.44 10.78
N GLU A 648 -1.08 21.44 9.90
CA GLU A 648 0.21 20.88 9.44
C GLU A 648 0.27 20.77 7.91
N ARG A 649 0.95 21.71 7.26
CA ARG A 649 1.15 21.72 5.79
C ARG A 649 1.81 20.44 5.24
N ARG A 650 2.49 19.68 6.11
CA ARG A 650 3.20 18.43 5.79
C ARG A 650 2.24 17.23 5.62
N THR A 651 1.06 17.24 6.25
CA THR A 651 0.13 16.07 6.25
C THR A 651 -0.84 16.03 5.06
N THR A 652 -1.05 17.15 4.36
CA THR A 652 -2.04 17.26 3.28
C THR A 652 -1.63 16.46 2.04
N MET A 653 -0.42 16.67 1.53
CA MET A 653 0.06 15.98 0.32
C MET A 653 0.24 14.47 0.56
N ASP A 654 0.80 14.11 1.72
CA ASP A 654 0.97 12.73 2.18
C ASP A 654 -0.37 11.96 2.21
N SER A 655 -1.44 12.63 2.64
CA SER A 655 -2.80 12.06 2.64
C SER A 655 -3.41 11.97 1.24
N MET A 656 -3.13 12.93 0.35
CA MET A 656 -3.62 12.90 -1.04
C MET A 656 -3.04 11.72 -1.82
N ASP A 657 -1.77 11.40 -1.60
CA ASP A 657 -1.12 10.24 -2.23
C ASP A 657 -1.72 8.92 -1.74
N ALA A 658 -1.99 8.80 -0.44
CA ALA A 658 -2.65 7.64 0.15
C ALA A 658 -4.07 7.45 -0.42
N VAL A 659 -4.81 8.55 -0.60
CA VAL A 659 -6.13 8.54 -1.25
C VAL A 659 -6.03 8.08 -2.70
N ALA A 660 -5.09 8.61 -3.50
CA ALA A 660 -4.92 8.21 -4.90
C ALA A 660 -4.63 6.70 -5.02
N TYR A 661 -3.78 6.18 -4.13
CA TYR A 661 -3.47 4.76 -4.05
C TYR A 661 -4.69 3.91 -3.67
N GLY A 662 -5.47 4.34 -2.68
CA GLY A 662 -6.73 3.69 -2.27
C GLY A 662 -7.78 3.68 -3.37
N VAL A 663 -7.97 4.81 -4.07
CA VAL A 663 -8.92 4.96 -5.18
C VAL A 663 -8.56 4.04 -6.34
N PHE A 664 -7.27 3.90 -6.67
CA PHE A 664 -6.82 2.97 -7.71
C PHE A 664 -7.27 1.53 -7.41
N LEU A 665 -7.04 1.03 -6.19
CA LEU A 665 -7.45 -0.31 -5.79
C LEU A 665 -8.98 -0.47 -5.77
N TRP A 666 -9.69 0.55 -5.30
CA TRP A 666 -11.15 0.57 -5.28
C TRP A 666 -11.74 0.43 -6.70
N VAL A 667 -11.16 1.15 -7.69
CA VAL A 667 -11.52 1.05 -9.11
C VAL A 667 -11.19 -0.34 -9.69
N CYS A 668 -10.11 -0.98 -9.24
CA CYS A 668 -9.73 -2.32 -9.70
C CYS A 668 -10.69 -3.42 -9.22
N ILE A 669 -11.28 -3.28 -8.03
CA ILE A 669 -12.17 -4.30 -7.44
C ILE A 669 -13.64 -4.09 -7.86
N TRP A 670 -14.04 -2.86 -8.16
CA TRP A 670 -15.42 -2.51 -8.54
C TRP A 670 -16.08 -3.41 -9.60
N PRO A 671 -15.43 -3.80 -10.72
CA PRO A 671 -16.07 -4.58 -11.77
C PRO A 671 -16.62 -5.93 -11.32
N SER A 672 -15.93 -6.63 -10.43
CA SER A 672 -16.40 -7.91 -9.89
C SER A 672 -17.45 -7.69 -8.81
N THR A 673 -17.21 -6.73 -7.91
CA THR A 673 -18.12 -6.48 -6.79
C THR A 673 -19.49 -6.02 -7.26
N ARG A 674 -19.58 -5.20 -8.31
CA ARG A 674 -20.88 -4.81 -8.89
C ARG A 674 -21.65 -6.01 -9.46
N CYS A 675 -20.96 -7.02 -10.00
CA CYS A 675 -21.60 -8.24 -10.50
C CYS A 675 -22.17 -9.06 -9.33
N THR A 676 -21.41 -9.18 -8.24
CA THR A 676 -21.87 -9.85 -7.00
C THR A 676 -23.06 -9.11 -6.38
N LEU A 677 -22.98 -7.78 -6.27
CA LEU A 677 -24.08 -6.96 -5.74
C LEU A 677 -25.33 -7.07 -6.61
N ALA A 678 -25.20 -7.06 -7.94
CA ALA A 678 -26.32 -7.29 -8.85
C ALA A 678 -26.96 -8.66 -8.66
N ALA A 679 -26.14 -9.72 -8.50
CA ALA A 679 -26.63 -11.06 -8.22
C ALA A 679 -27.35 -11.15 -6.87
N LEU A 680 -26.79 -10.56 -5.80
CA LEU A 680 -27.40 -10.53 -4.46
C LEU A 680 -28.72 -9.74 -4.45
N ALA A 681 -28.77 -8.60 -5.15
CA ALA A 681 -29.96 -7.77 -5.26
C ALA A 681 -31.01 -8.32 -6.26
N ARG A 682 -30.71 -9.43 -6.96
CA ARG A 682 -31.52 -9.97 -8.06
C ARG A 682 -31.85 -8.92 -9.13
N MET A 683 -30.92 -8.00 -9.36
CA MET A 683 -31.05 -6.95 -10.36
C MET A 683 -30.23 -7.31 -11.60
N PRO A 684 -30.69 -6.98 -12.81
CA PRO A 684 -29.88 -7.18 -14.00
C PRO A 684 -28.66 -6.26 -13.94
N LEU A 685 -27.51 -6.72 -14.45
CA LEU A 685 -26.23 -6.01 -14.36
C LEU A 685 -26.28 -4.59 -14.97
N TRP A 686 -27.16 -4.36 -15.96
CA TRP A 686 -27.37 -3.02 -16.52
C TRP A 686 -28.01 -2.04 -15.54
N SER A 687 -28.62 -2.48 -14.44
CA SER A 687 -29.12 -1.60 -13.37
C SER A 687 -28.00 -0.81 -12.71
N PHE A 688 -26.76 -1.32 -12.75
CA PHE A 688 -25.54 -0.63 -12.33
C PHE A 688 -24.89 0.17 -13.48
N LYS A 689 -25.54 0.26 -14.65
CA LYS A 689 -25.23 1.18 -15.77
C LYS A 689 -26.14 2.42 -15.80
N MET A 690 -26.62 2.90 -14.64
CA MET A 690 -27.06 4.31 -14.58
C MET A 690 -25.95 5.19 -15.17
N PRO A 691 -26.25 6.36 -15.78
CA PRO A 691 -25.22 7.25 -16.30
C PRO A 691 -24.15 7.40 -15.22
N LYS A 692 -22.87 7.18 -15.54
CA LYS A 692 -21.76 7.21 -14.56
C LYS A 692 -21.92 8.39 -13.59
N PHE A 693 -22.37 9.52 -14.14
CA PHE A 693 -22.76 10.73 -13.42
C PHE A 693 -23.71 10.53 -12.21
N VAL A 694 -24.75 9.69 -12.26
CA VAL A 694 -25.73 9.53 -11.15
C VAL A 694 -25.13 8.78 -9.97
N TRP A 695 -24.42 7.66 -10.21
CA TRP A 695 -23.72 6.95 -9.14
C TRP A 695 -22.52 7.73 -8.63
N THR A 696 -21.80 8.43 -9.52
CA THR A 696 -20.73 9.34 -9.14
C THR A 696 -21.28 10.51 -8.32
N ALA A 697 -22.41 11.11 -8.69
CA ALA A 697 -23.04 12.20 -7.96
C ALA A 697 -23.59 11.73 -6.62
N ALA A 698 -24.31 10.60 -6.57
CA ALA A 698 -24.80 10.02 -5.32
C ALA A 698 -23.63 9.61 -4.40
N GLY A 699 -22.58 9.02 -4.94
CA GLY A 699 -21.36 8.67 -4.20
C GLY A 699 -20.60 9.90 -3.71
N ILE A 700 -20.52 10.96 -4.51
CA ILE A 700 -19.95 12.25 -4.11
C ILE A 700 -20.80 12.90 -3.02
N VAL A 701 -22.14 12.90 -3.15
CA VAL A 701 -23.04 13.49 -2.14
C VAL A 701 -22.98 12.70 -0.83
N ILE A 702 -23.03 11.37 -0.89
CA ILE A 702 -22.87 10.50 0.28
C ILE A 702 -21.47 10.67 0.88
N GLY A 703 -20.44 10.72 0.05
CA GLY A 703 -19.05 10.96 0.47
C GLY A 703 -18.89 12.30 1.15
N ILE A 704 -19.40 13.39 0.55
CA ILE A 704 -19.43 14.74 1.14
C ILE A 704 -20.24 14.73 2.44
N ALA A 705 -21.39 14.05 2.49
CA ALA A 705 -22.19 13.95 3.70
C ALA A 705 -21.45 13.21 4.82
N ILE A 706 -20.82 12.07 4.52
CA ILE A 706 -20.00 11.30 5.47
C ILE A 706 -18.80 12.11 5.92
N ILE A 707 -18.05 12.74 4.99
CA ILE A 707 -16.91 13.61 5.30
C ILE A 707 -17.36 14.82 6.13
N SER A 708 -18.53 15.39 5.85
CA SER A 708 -19.07 16.52 6.61
C SER A 708 -19.53 16.11 8.00
N ILE A 709 -20.15 14.94 8.14
CA ILE A 709 -20.57 14.39 9.44
C ILE A 709 -19.34 14.00 10.26
N MET A 710 -18.46 13.17 9.71
CA MET A 710 -17.21 12.78 10.34
C MET A 710 -16.33 13.98 10.63
N GLY A 711 -16.21 14.94 9.71
CA GLY A 711 -15.47 16.18 9.90
C GLY A 711 -16.05 17.07 10.99
N ARG A 712 -17.38 17.06 11.23
CA ARG A 712 -18.02 17.74 12.37
C ARG A 712 -17.80 17.03 13.70
N TYR A 713 -17.79 15.70 13.72
CA TYR A 713 -17.50 14.91 14.92
C TYR A 713 -15.99 14.78 15.24
N ALA A 714 -15.13 14.95 14.23
CA ALA A 714 -13.67 14.91 14.34
C ALA A 714 -13.03 16.31 14.40
N GLN A 715 -13.82 17.39 14.36
CA GLN A 715 -13.30 18.67 14.83
C GLN A 715 -12.81 18.46 16.27
N PRO A 716 -11.57 18.83 16.61
CA PRO A 716 -11.22 18.98 18.01
C PRO A 716 -12.28 19.88 18.65
N ALA A 717 -12.66 19.58 19.90
CA ALA A 717 -13.46 20.52 20.69
C ALA A 717 -12.86 21.92 20.54
N PRO A 718 -13.67 22.99 20.40
CA PRO A 718 -13.14 24.33 20.20
C PRO A 718 -12.02 24.60 21.21
N ASN A 719 -10.86 25.05 20.71
CA ASN A 719 -9.62 25.29 21.48
C ASN A 719 -9.84 26.45 22.45
N ILE A 720 -10.51 26.14 23.54
CA ILE A 720 -10.85 27.06 24.61
C ILE A 720 -9.90 26.70 25.76
N GLY A 721 -9.02 27.63 26.13
CA GLY A 721 -8.06 27.45 27.22
C GLY A 721 -8.74 27.22 28.58
N ALA A 722 -7.98 26.83 29.61
CA ALA A 722 -8.55 26.58 30.95
C ALA A 722 -9.29 27.80 31.52
N PHE A 723 -8.86 29.02 31.19
CA PHE A 723 -9.52 30.25 31.61
C PHE A 723 -10.96 30.35 31.08
N GLU A 724 -11.14 30.13 29.78
CA GLU A 724 -12.46 30.28 29.13
C GLU A 724 -13.39 29.09 29.45
N ARG A 725 -12.85 27.93 29.82
CA ARG A 725 -13.63 26.78 30.33
C ARG A 725 -13.92 26.83 31.83
N ASN A 726 -13.21 27.68 32.58
CA ASN A 726 -13.11 27.62 34.03
C ASN A 726 -12.77 26.21 34.57
N ASP A 727 -11.95 25.46 33.81
CA ASP A 727 -11.56 24.08 34.11
C ASP A 727 -10.04 23.94 33.95
N TYR A 728 -9.35 23.94 35.09
CA TYR A 728 -7.89 23.88 35.17
C TYR A 728 -7.45 22.43 35.47
N PRO A 729 -6.56 21.84 34.64
CA PRO A 729 -6.18 20.44 34.77
C PRO A 729 -5.43 20.16 36.09
N THR A 730 -5.68 18.99 36.66
CA THR A 730 -5.02 18.49 37.88
C THR A 730 -4.12 17.29 37.58
N GLY A 731 -3.19 16.99 38.48
CA GLY A 731 -2.32 15.82 38.39
C GLY A 731 -3.08 14.49 38.58
N PRO A 732 -2.61 13.38 37.97
CA PRO A 732 -3.28 12.08 37.92
C PRO A 732 -3.52 11.42 39.28
N ILE A 733 -2.82 11.82 40.35
CA ILE A 733 -2.98 11.22 41.69
C ILE A 733 -4.19 11.78 42.47
N ILE A 734 -4.79 12.91 42.05
CA ILE A 734 -5.78 13.61 42.89
C ILE A 734 -7.23 13.42 42.44
N GLY A 735 -7.48 12.87 41.25
CA GLY A 735 -8.83 12.93 40.67
C GLY A 735 -9.32 14.38 40.46
N PRO A 736 -10.57 14.56 40.00
CA PRO A 736 -11.09 15.85 39.53
C PRO A 736 -11.26 16.93 40.62
N ASP A 737 -11.25 16.57 41.91
CA ASP A 737 -11.62 17.48 42.99
C ASP A 737 -10.41 18.21 43.63
N GLY A 738 -9.17 17.81 43.33
CA GLY A 738 -7.93 18.59 43.61
C GLY A 738 -7.57 18.87 45.09
N VAL A 739 -8.39 18.43 46.06
CA VAL A 739 -8.34 18.89 47.46
C VAL A 739 -7.04 18.53 48.18
N THR A 740 -6.50 17.33 47.98
CA THR A 740 -5.38 16.79 48.77
C THR A 740 -4.03 17.49 48.48
N ILE A 741 -3.75 17.82 47.21
CA ILE A 741 -2.51 18.56 46.87
C ILE A 741 -2.65 20.06 47.15
N TYR A 742 -3.85 20.62 47.12
CA TYR A 742 -4.06 22.01 47.56
C TYR A 742 -3.82 22.19 49.06
N GLN A 743 -4.30 21.25 49.90
CA GLN A 743 -3.96 21.22 51.32
C GLN A 743 -2.43 21.11 51.51
N ASN A 744 -1.75 20.31 50.67
CA ASN A 744 -0.29 20.24 50.66
C ASN A 744 0.37 21.55 50.18
N ALA A 745 -0.20 22.30 49.24
CA ALA A 745 0.33 23.58 48.79
C ALA A 745 0.22 24.67 49.87
N SER A 746 -0.90 24.72 50.59
CA SER A 746 -1.08 25.62 51.74
C SER A 746 -0.15 25.24 52.91
N LEU A 747 0.00 23.94 53.20
CA LEU A 747 0.95 23.44 54.19
C LEU A 747 2.40 23.71 53.78
N ALA A 748 2.71 23.56 52.50
CA ALA A 748 4.02 23.88 51.95
C ALA A 748 4.32 25.37 52.06
N PHE A 749 3.33 26.24 51.80
CA PHE A 749 3.46 27.68 51.98
C PHE A 749 3.80 28.02 53.43
N GLN A 750 3.08 27.44 54.39
CA GLN A 750 3.38 27.60 55.82
C GLN A 750 4.79 27.13 56.16
N THR A 751 5.24 26.00 55.61
CA THR A 751 6.59 25.48 55.84
C THR A 751 7.67 26.41 55.28
N VAL A 752 7.46 27.00 54.10
CA VAL A 752 8.43 27.87 53.41
C VAL A 752 8.47 29.28 54.01
N PHE A 753 7.31 29.88 54.29
CA PHE A 753 7.19 31.28 54.73
C PHE A 753 7.21 31.44 56.26
N TRP A 754 6.77 30.43 57.01
CA TRP A 754 6.58 30.53 58.46
C TRP A 754 7.30 29.43 59.27
N GLY A 755 7.88 28.43 58.61
CA GLY A 755 8.57 27.33 59.25
C GLY A 755 9.98 27.65 59.79
N PRO A 756 10.68 26.66 60.36
CA PRO A 756 12.09 26.78 60.74
C PRO A 756 12.94 27.14 59.50
N ASN A 757 13.85 28.10 59.64
CA ASN A 757 14.65 28.66 58.53
C ASN A 757 13.82 29.26 57.37
N LYS A 758 12.63 29.80 57.69
CA LYS A 758 11.78 30.56 56.76
C LYS A 758 12.57 31.54 55.89
N ILE A 759 12.10 31.69 54.65
CA ILE A 759 12.71 32.61 53.68
C ILE A 759 12.08 34.00 53.74
N PHE A 760 10.88 34.11 54.30
CA PHE A 760 10.15 35.36 54.45
C PHE A 760 10.50 36.02 55.79
N LEU A 761 11.12 37.19 55.72
CA LEU A 761 11.64 37.93 56.87
C LEU A 761 11.02 39.34 56.95
N PRO A 762 10.79 39.87 58.15
CA PRO A 762 10.27 41.22 58.33
C PRO A 762 11.32 42.28 57.94
N ALA A 763 10.86 43.43 57.47
CA ALA A 763 11.72 44.57 57.11
C ALA A 763 12.57 45.04 58.31
N ASP A 764 11.96 45.06 59.50
CA ASP A 764 12.63 45.39 60.75
C ASP A 764 12.77 44.14 61.62
N ALA A 765 14.01 43.64 61.72
CA ALA A 765 14.33 42.48 62.52
C ALA A 765 14.14 42.72 64.03
N ALA A 766 14.16 43.97 64.51
CA ALA A 766 14.02 44.30 65.92
C ALA A 766 12.58 44.21 66.42
N THR A 767 11.60 44.61 65.59
CA THR A 767 10.18 44.55 65.94
C THR A 767 9.52 43.22 65.60
N SER A 768 10.11 42.43 64.69
CA SER A 768 9.53 41.16 64.19
C SER A 768 8.11 41.31 63.61
N THR A 769 7.72 42.53 63.23
CA THR A 769 6.43 42.84 62.61
C THR A 769 6.58 43.00 61.10
N TYR A 770 5.52 42.72 60.34
CA TYR A 770 5.50 42.83 58.87
C TYR A 770 4.74 44.09 58.39
N ASP A 771 4.34 44.95 59.32
CA ASP A 771 3.56 46.16 59.04
C ASP A 771 4.36 47.17 58.21
N THR A 772 5.67 47.24 58.43
CA THR A 772 6.63 48.08 57.68
C THR A 772 7.14 47.41 56.40
N GLY A 773 6.71 46.18 56.11
CA GLY A 773 7.12 45.39 54.95
C GLY A 773 7.80 44.06 55.32
N GLY A 774 8.02 43.21 54.32
CA GLY A 774 8.76 41.96 54.44
C GLY A 774 9.39 41.56 53.11
N TYR A 775 10.44 40.74 53.17
CA TYR A 775 11.20 40.33 51.99
C TYR A 775 11.52 38.85 52.00
N VAL A 776 11.81 38.31 50.81
CA VAL A 776 12.35 36.96 50.65
C VAL A 776 13.87 37.03 50.56
N LEU A 777 14.55 36.44 51.55
CA LEU A 777 16.01 36.34 51.57
C LEU A 777 16.47 35.17 50.70
N ASP A 778 17.29 35.44 49.69
CA ASP A 778 18.04 34.41 48.98
C ASP A 778 19.06 33.79 49.94
N SER A 779 18.76 32.58 50.35
CA SER A 779 19.60 31.76 51.22
C SER A 779 21.02 31.50 50.71
N SER A 780 21.23 31.55 49.40
CA SER A 780 22.52 31.23 48.78
C SER A 780 23.44 32.44 48.67
N THR A 781 22.87 33.64 48.46
CA THR A 781 23.63 34.88 48.26
C THR A 781 23.59 35.82 49.47
N GLY A 782 22.64 35.61 50.40
CA GLY A 782 22.39 36.53 51.51
C GLY A 782 21.77 37.86 51.07
N ARG A 783 21.21 37.93 49.85
CA ARG A 783 20.65 39.13 49.23
C ARG A 783 19.15 38.96 49.01
N VAL A 784 18.45 40.05 48.71
CA VAL A 784 17.06 40.04 48.25
C VAL A 784 17.07 40.22 46.74
N SER A 785 16.48 39.26 46.02
CA SER A 785 16.38 39.24 44.55
C SER A 785 14.97 39.60 44.09
N SER A 786 14.85 40.49 43.10
CA SER A 786 13.53 40.87 42.56
C SER A 786 12.80 39.66 41.96
N GLN A 787 13.53 38.70 41.36
CA GLN A 787 12.94 37.48 40.80
C GLN A 787 12.21 36.65 41.88
N LEU A 788 12.87 36.43 43.03
CA LEU A 788 12.28 35.67 44.14
C LEU A 788 11.09 36.41 44.77
N MET A 789 11.18 37.75 44.86
CA MET A 789 10.08 38.59 45.31
C MET A 789 8.86 38.47 44.37
N GLY A 790 9.08 38.49 43.05
CA GLY A 790 8.03 38.30 42.05
C GLY A 790 7.33 36.94 42.15
N TYR A 791 8.10 35.86 42.32
CA TYR A 791 7.54 34.52 42.56
C TYR A 791 6.73 34.45 43.86
N ALA A 792 7.25 35.03 44.94
CA ALA A 792 6.58 35.05 46.24
C ALA A 792 5.26 35.83 46.20
N MET A 793 5.23 36.99 45.54
CA MET A 793 4.00 37.76 45.31
C MET A 793 2.98 36.96 44.49
N MET A 794 3.42 36.31 43.40
CA MET A 794 2.54 35.46 42.59
C MET A 794 1.96 34.29 43.40
N ILE A 795 2.77 33.61 44.21
CA ILE A 795 2.31 32.51 45.06
C ILE A 795 1.31 33.03 46.11
N ALA A 796 1.61 34.15 46.78
CA ALA A 796 0.75 34.73 47.79
C ALA A 796 -0.64 35.09 47.23
N VAL A 797 -0.70 35.72 46.05
CA VAL A 797 -1.99 36.04 45.43
C VAL A 797 -2.75 34.79 44.97
N GLN A 798 -2.07 33.75 44.47
CA GLN A 798 -2.72 32.48 44.08
C GLN A 798 -3.28 31.71 45.28
N LEU A 799 -2.62 31.79 46.45
CA LEU A 799 -3.04 31.16 47.71
C LEU A 799 -3.91 32.04 48.61
N ASN A 800 -4.34 33.23 48.14
CA ASN A 800 -5.13 34.19 48.92
C ASN A 800 -4.45 34.74 50.20
N GLN A 801 -3.12 34.85 50.21
CA GLN A 801 -2.33 35.29 51.36
C GLN A 801 -2.06 36.80 51.28
N ARG A 802 -3.10 37.60 51.57
CA ARG A 802 -3.05 39.06 51.42
C ARG A 802 -2.00 39.72 52.33
N THR A 803 -1.89 39.28 53.58
CA THR A 803 -0.96 39.88 54.56
C THR A 803 0.48 39.79 54.08
N GLU A 804 0.89 38.62 53.60
CA GLU A 804 2.22 38.37 53.06
C GLU A 804 2.43 39.13 51.75
N PHE A 805 1.43 39.16 50.87
CA PHE A 805 1.49 39.94 49.62
C PHE A 805 1.72 41.43 49.89
N ASP A 806 0.96 42.02 50.82
CA ASP A 806 1.05 43.44 51.17
C ASP A 806 2.42 43.77 51.77
N ALA A 807 2.93 42.91 52.66
CA ALA A 807 4.26 43.08 53.24
C ALA A 807 5.36 43.00 52.16
N LEU A 808 5.29 42.04 51.25
CA LEU A 808 6.22 41.92 50.12
C LEU A 808 6.19 43.16 49.24
N TRP A 809 4.99 43.62 48.86
CA TRP A 809 4.83 44.77 47.97
C TRP A 809 5.32 46.08 48.62
N ARG A 810 4.97 46.32 49.89
CA ARG A 810 5.47 47.49 50.64
C ARG A 810 7.00 47.52 50.67
N TRP A 811 7.65 46.37 50.83
CA TRP A 811 9.10 46.29 50.83
C TRP A 811 9.71 46.58 49.46
N VAL A 812 9.12 46.06 48.38
CA VAL A 812 9.52 46.36 47.00
C VAL A 812 9.47 47.88 46.75
N GLN A 813 8.35 48.52 47.10
CA GLN A 813 8.17 49.97 46.91
C GLN A 813 9.19 50.79 47.70
N SER A 814 9.48 50.39 48.94
CA SER A 814 10.32 51.17 49.84
C SER A 814 11.82 50.99 49.62
N ASN A 815 12.25 49.80 49.17
CA ASN A 815 13.67 49.41 49.18
C ASN A 815 14.22 48.98 47.81
N MET A 816 13.37 48.56 46.87
CA MET A 816 13.84 48.03 45.58
C MET A 816 13.67 49.00 44.42
N MET A 817 12.87 50.05 44.55
CA MET A 817 12.67 51.03 43.47
C MET A 817 13.77 52.12 43.50
N PRO A 818 14.67 52.19 42.50
CA PRO A 818 15.73 53.19 42.47
C PRO A 818 15.16 54.61 42.45
N GLN A 819 15.71 55.50 43.27
CA GLN A 819 15.31 56.91 43.30
C GLN A 819 16.10 57.74 42.28
N PRO A 820 15.55 58.85 41.76
CA PRO A 820 16.28 59.75 40.87
C PRO A 820 17.50 60.39 41.56
N PRO A 821 18.63 60.59 40.86
CA PRO A 821 18.86 60.32 39.44
C PRO A 821 19.27 58.86 39.16
N SER A 822 18.47 58.11 38.40
CA SER A 822 18.78 56.73 37.98
C SER A 822 18.21 56.47 36.58
N PRO A 823 18.96 55.85 35.64
CA PRO A 823 18.43 55.45 34.33
C PRO A 823 17.37 54.34 34.43
N TYR A 824 17.30 53.68 35.59
CA TYR A 824 16.34 52.64 35.93
C TYR A 824 15.20 53.14 36.84
N TYR A 825 15.00 54.46 36.93
CA TYR A 825 13.86 55.00 37.67
C TYR A 825 12.54 54.42 37.13
N GLY A 826 11.67 53.95 38.03
CA GLY A 826 10.43 53.24 37.72
C GLY A 826 10.55 51.72 37.65
N TYR A 827 11.75 51.17 37.45
CA TYR A 827 12.00 49.72 37.50
C TYR A 827 12.28 49.23 38.92
N VAL A 828 12.36 47.90 39.09
CA VAL A 828 12.71 47.25 40.35
C VAL A 828 14.16 46.74 40.28
N ALA A 829 15.00 47.17 41.21
CA ALA A 829 16.40 46.75 41.29
C ALA A 829 16.51 45.22 41.44
N SER A 830 17.37 44.59 40.64
CA SER A 830 17.51 43.13 40.66
C SER A 830 18.07 42.56 41.96
N GLN A 831 18.96 43.29 42.65
CA GLN A 831 19.58 42.86 43.89
C GLN A 831 19.66 43.97 44.92
N VAL A 832 19.21 43.68 46.14
CA VAL A 832 19.19 44.59 47.29
C VAL A 832 19.69 43.83 48.51
N SER A 833 20.40 44.48 49.43
CA SER A 833 20.75 43.88 50.72
C SER A 833 19.55 43.88 51.68
N PRO A 834 19.57 43.04 52.73
CA PRO A 834 18.47 42.97 53.70
C PRO A 834 18.16 44.30 54.42
N ASP A 835 19.13 45.21 54.49
CA ASP A 835 18.99 46.55 55.07
C ASP A 835 18.38 47.59 54.11
N GLY A 836 18.03 47.19 52.88
CA GLY A 836 17.44 48.05 51.87
C GLY A 836 18.44 48.75 50.94
N THR A 837 19.75 48.49 51.07
CA THR A 837 20.74 49.08 50.14
C THR A 837 20.69 48.41 48.77
N ILE A 838 20.47 49.20 47.70
CA ILE A 838 20.47 48.69 46.33
C ILE A 838 21.90 48.27 45.92
N LEU A 839 22.08 46.99 45.59
CA LEU A 839 23.35 46.41 45.17
C LEU A 839 23.49 46.38 43.65
N ASN A 840 22.40 46.08 42.93
CA ASN A 840 22.33 46.15 41.48
C ASN A 840 21.03 46.84 41.04
N PRO A 841 21.10 48.08 40.51
CA PRO A 841 19.92 48.84 40.12
C PRO A 841 19.31 48.38 38.77
N ALA A 842 20.02 47.59 37.96
CA ALA A 842 19.47 47.08 36.71
C ALA A 842 18.37 46.03 37.00
N PRO A 843 17.21 46.07 36.33
CA PRO A 843 16.12 45.14 36.61
C PRO A 843 16.34 43.76 36.01
N PHE A 844 15.59 42.79 36.51
CA PHE A 844 15.48 41.45 35.92
C PHE A 844 14.12 41.33 35.25
N PRO A 845 14.03 41.42 33.91
CA PRO A 845 12.75 41.55 33.22
C PRO A 845 11.68 40.52 33.59
N ASP A 846 12.05 39.28 33.93
CA ASP A 846 11.11 38.29 34.46
C ASP A 846 10.46 38.70 35.79
N ALA A 847 11.21 39.30 36.72
CA ALA A 847 10.70 39.78 38.00
C ALA A 847 9.56 40.78 37.81
N GLU A 848 9.76 41.81 36.98
CA GLU A 848 8.75 42.81 36.66
C GLU A 848 7.49 42.19 36.03
N GLN A 849 7.65 41.20 35.16
CA GLN A 849 6.51 40.51 34.54
C GLN A 849 5.69 39.72 35.57
N TYR A 850 6.36 39.02 36.49
CA TYR A 850 5.67 38.31 37.58
C TYR A 850 4.99 39.28 38.54
N MET A 851 5.67 40.36 38.95
CA MET A 851 5.10 41.37 39.84
C MET A 851 3.90 42.09 39.21
N ALA A 852 4.00 42.55 37.96
CA ALA A 852 2.91 43.23 37.27
C ALA A 852 1.67 42.32 37.13
N THR A 853 1.88 41.05 36.79
CA THR A 853 0.78 40.07 36.69
C THR A 853 0.20 39.74 38.05
N ALA A 854 1.03 39.58 39.09
CA ALA A 854 0.58 39.31 40.45
C ALA A 854 -0.22 40.48 41.05
N LEU A 855 0.21 41.72 40.81
CA LEU A 855 -0.51 42.95 41.19
C LEU A 855 -1.85 43.08 40.45
N MET A 856 -1.88 42.73 39.16
CA MET A 856 -3.13 42.70 38.39
C MET A 856 -4.10 41.66 38.96
N PHE A 857 -3.62 40.46 39.29
CA PHE A 857 -4.42 39.42 39.96
C PHE A 857 -4.85 39.83 41.37
N ALA A 858 -4.01 40.52 42.14
CA ALA A 858 -4.35 41.02 43.47
C ALA A 858 -5.47 42.06 43.39
N GLY A 859 -5.42 42.94 42.39
CA GLY A 859 -6.49 43.90 42.10
C GLY A 859 -7.77 43.29 41.52
N SER A 860 -7.75 42.03 41.07
CA SER A 860 -8.95 41.25 40.73
C SER A 860 -9.50 40.50 41.95
N ARG A 861 -8.61 39.97 42.79
CA ARG A 861 -8.96 39.08 43.91
C ARG A 861 -9.36 39.81 45.18
N TRP A 862 -8.70 40.93 45.48
CA TRP A 862 -8.96 41.74 46.67
C TRP A 862 -9.52 43.10 46.26
N GLN A 863 -10.64 43.51 46.85
CA GLN A 863 -11.15 44.87 46.68
C GLN A 863 -10.17 45.84 47.36
N ALA A 864 -9.78 46.89 46.65
CA ALA A 864 -8.93 47.95 47.20
C ALA A 864 -9.63 48.61 48.40
N LEU A 865 -8.93 48.67 49.54
CA LEU A 865 -9.00 49.71 50.60
C LEU A 865 -8.26 49.20 51.85
N GLY A 866 -6.95 49.49 51.90
CA GLY A 866 -6.22 49.67 53.15
C GLY A 866 -6.09 51.18 53.43
N PRO A 867 -6.10 51.64 54.69
CA PRO A 867 -6.08 53.07 55.04
C PRO A 867 -4.76 53.81 54.72
N ASP A 868 -3.72 53.11 54.27
CA ASP A 868 -2.36 53.59 53.99
C ASP A 868 -2.03 53.73 52.48
N GLY A 869 -2.98 53.42 51.59
CA GLY A 869 -2.75 53.44 50.13
C GLY A 869 -2.06 52.18 49.57
N SER A 870 -1.78 51.16 50.40
CA SER A 870 -1.18 49.89 49.95
C SER A 870 -2.14 49.00 49.14
N GLY A 871 -3.37 49.44 48.89
CA GLY A 871 -4.46 48.65 48.31
C GLY A 871 -4.73 48.89 46.82
N ASP A 872 -4.03 49.80 46.15
CA ASP A 872 -4.24 50.08 44.72
C ASP A 872 -3.32 49.23 43.81
N TYR A 873 -3.42 47.91 43.95
CA TYR A 873 -2.60 46.95 43.20
C TYR A 873 -2.80 47.08 41.69
N ARG A 874 -4.01 47.45 41.25
CA ARG A 874 -4.36 47.60 39.85
C ARG A 874 -3.62 48.78 39.23
N GLN A 875 -3.60 49.93 39.91
CA GLN A 875 -2.82 51.08 39.50
C GLN A 875 -1.32 50.76 39.45
N ALA A 876 -0.79 50.11 40.49
CA ALA A 876 0.62 49.70 40.54
C ALA A 876 1.01 48.77 39.38
N ALA A 877 0.17 47.78 39.05
CA ALA A 877 0.39 46.90 37.90
C ALA A 877 0.47 47.70 36.59
N TYR A 878 -0.42 48.68 36.43
CA TYR A 878 -0.50 49.51 35.24
C TYR A 878 0.70 50.43 35.10
N ASP A 879 1.18 50.99 36.20
CA ASP A 879 2.38 51.86 36.22
C ASP A 879 3.65 51.05 35.91
N MET A 880 3.72 49.80 36.38
CA MET A 880 4.79 48.88 35.97
C MET A 880 4.73 48.55 34.47
N LEU A 881 3.55 48.25 33.91
CA LEU A 881 3.39 48.00 32.47
C LEU A 881 3.75 49.25 31.63
N GLU A 882 3.39 50.44 32.10
CA GLU A 882 3.78 51.70 31.45
C GLU A 882 5.30 51.87 31.43
N THR A 883 5.94 51.59 32.58
CA THR A 883 7.40 51.65 32.70
C THR A 883 8.05 50.67 31.71
N MET A 884 7.63 49.40 31.69
CA MET A 884 8.20 48.39 30.78
C MET A 884 8.17 48.78 29.30
N LEU A 885 7.13 49.51 28.87
CA LEU A 885 6.94 49.92 27.46
C LEU A 885 7.56 51.27 27.11
N TYR A 886 7.63 52.20 28.06
CA TYR A 886 7.86 53.61 27.77
C TYR A 886 8.90 54.26 28.68
N THR A 887 9.80 53.50 29.29
CA THR A 887 10.87 54.06 30.15
C THR A 887 11.68 55.12 29.41
N GLN A 888 12.01 54.95 28.12
CA GLN A 888 12.74 55.97 27.35
C GLN A 888 12.04 57.32 27.33
N ARG A 889 10.70 57.30 27.31
CA ARG A 889 9.86 58.50 27.37
C ARG A 889 9.79 59.05 28.79
N LEU A 890 9.63 58.19 29.80
CA LEU A 890 9.50 58.58 31.21
C LEU A 890 10.82 59.14 31.78
N ASN A 891 11.95 58.59 31.32
CA ASN A 891 13.31 58.91 31.78
C ASN A 891 14.12 59.67 30.73
N ALA A 892 13.46 60.45 29.86
CA ALA A 892 14.09 61.15 28.73
C ALA A 892 15.29 62.06 29.12
N ASN A 893 15.36 62.48 30.39
CA ASN A 893 16.44 63.29 30.94
C ASN A 893 17.68 62.48 31.37
N PHE A 894 17.64 61.15 31.29
CA PHE A 894 18.73 60.25 31.70
C PHE A 894 19.34 59.55 30.49
N ALA A 895 20.63 59.81 30.23
CA ALA A 895 21.37 59.10 29.19
C ALA A 895 21.39 57.58 29.50
N ASN A 896 21.24 56.74 28.47
CA ASN A 896 21.27 55.27 28.53
C ASN A 896 20.01 54.55 29.06
N SER A 897 18.89 55.24 29.29
CA SER A 897 17.62 54.56 29.61
C SER A 897 17.04 53.86 28.37
N THR A 898 16.57 52.61 28.51
CA THR A 898 15.89 51.88 27.42
C THR A 898 14.62 51.17 27.88
N ASP A 899 13.70 50.89 26.95
CA ASP A 899 12.48 50.15 27.23
C ASP A 899 12.79 48.66 27.39
N MET A 900 12.05 47.98 28.27
CA MET A 900 12.22 46.54 28.55
C MET A 900 11.74 45.66 27.39
N PHE A 901 10.84 46.18 26.56
CA PHE A 901 10.43 45.54 25.32
C PHE A 901 10.91 46.34 24.12
N ASN A 902 11.42 45.62 23.11
CA ASN A 902 11.82 46.24 21.87
C ASN A 902 10.59 46.62 21.03
N GLY A 903 10.41 47.90 20.74
CA GLY A 903 9.24 48.39 19.97
C GLY A 903 9.12 47.84 18.54
N THR A 904 10.20 47.30 17.95
CA THR A 904 10.18 46.72 16.59
C THR A 904 9.94 45.22 16.64
N SER A 905 10.74 44.47 17.40
CA SER A 905 10.60 43.01 17.47
C SER A 905 9.49 42.55 18.43
N HIS A 906 9.00 43.42 19.30
CA HIS A 906 8.01 43.14 20.36
C HIS A 906 8.50 42.10 21.38
N LEU A 907 9.80 41.81 21.39
CA LEU A 907 10.43 40.85 22.31
C LEU A 907 10.99 41.59 23.53
N VAL A 908 10.90 40.92 24.69
CA VAL A 908 11.56 41.36 25.92
C VAL A 908 13.08 41.30 25.75
N THR A 909 13.77 42.32 26.24
CA THR A 909 15.24 42.42 26.20
C THR A 909 15.86 41.66 27.37
N TYR A 910 17.12 41.23 27.27
CA TYR A 910 17.88 40.65 28.39
C TYR A 910 17.93 41.57 29.61
N GLN A 911 18.32 42.83 29.40
CA GLN A 911 18.19 43.93 30.36
C GLN A 911 17.88 45.22 29.58
N PRO A 912 17.16 46.18 30.18
CA PRO A 912 16.84 47.46 29.56
C PRO A 912 18.03 48.43 29.59
N ASP A 913 19.16 48.03 29.02
CA ASP A 913 20.34 48.87 28.81
C ASP A 913 20.82 48.86 27.34
N PRO A 914 21.61 49.86 26.90
CA PRO A 914 22.01 49.98 25.50
C PRO A 914 22.90 48.84 24.96
N VAL A 915 23.61 48.12 25.83
CA VAL A 915 24.62 47.11 25.47
C VAL A 915 23.99 45.73 25.34
N THR A 916 23.19 45.30 26.32
CA THR A 916 22.71 43.92 26.39
C THR A 916 21.32 43.70 25.78
N ARG A 917 20.61 44.79 25.40
CA ARG A 917 19.28 44.72 24.77
C ARG A 917 19.18 43.96 23.44
N ALA A 918 20.32 43.54 22.87
CA ALA A 918 20.39 42.73 21.66
C ALA A 918 20.12 41.23 21.93
N TYR A 919 20.28 40.77 23.18
CA TYR A 919 20.07 39.39 23.57
C TYR A 919 18.70 39.21 24.21
N ILE A 920 18.21 37.97 24.16
CA ILE A 920 16.95 37.57 24.81
C ILE A 920 17.26 36.43 25.76
N ARG A 921 16.93 36.60 27.03
CA ARG A 921 16.94 35.52 28.01
C ARG A 921 15.68 34.69 27.81
N THR A 922 15.83 33.43 27.42
CA THR A 922 14.68 32.59 27.03
C THR A 922 13.65 32.44 28.15
N ALA A 923 14.10 32.42 29.41
CA ALA A 923 13.22 32.31 30.59
C ALA A 923 12.30 33.52 30.81
N THR A 924 12.66 34.69 30.27
CA THR A 924 11.86 35.91 30.35
C THR A 924 10.70 35.92 29.35
N LEU A 925 10.67 34.99 28.39
CA LEU A 925 9.58 34.87 27.41
C LEU A 925 8.38 34.20 28.07
N ASN A 926 7.37 35.00 28.45
CA ASN A 926 6.16 34.50 29.10
C ASN A 926 4.88 34.87 28.32
N PRO A 927 4.58 34.16 27.21
CA PRO A 927 3.41 34.45 26.39
C PRO A 927 2.08 34.32 27.15
N ALA A 928 2.03 33.51 28.22
CA ALA A 928 0.87 33.38 29.08
C ALA A 928 0.50 34.72 29.75
N PHE A 929 1.50 35.47 30.23
CA PHE A 929 1.30 36.77 30.86
C PHE A 929 1.00 37.87 29.83
N TYR A 930 1.59 37.77 28.63
CA TYR A 930 1.31 38.73 27.55
C TYR A 930 -0.15 38.67 27.13
N GLU A 931 -0.75 37.48 27.13
CA GLU A 931 -2.19 37.32 26.88
C GLU A 931 -3.06 37.89 28.02
N VAL A 932 -2.62 37.78 29.29
CA VAL A 932 -3.26 38.49 30.42
C VAL A 932 -3.26 40.00 30.16
N TRP A 933 -2.11 40.58 29.81
CA TRP A 933 -2.00 42.03 29.60
C TRP A 933 -2.71 42.50 28.33
N ARG A 934 -2.74 41.68 27.27
CA ARG A 934 -3.55 41.92 26.06
C ARG A 934 -5.03 42.11 26.42
N ARG A 935 -5.54 41.27 27.34
CA ARG A 935 -6.95 41.28 27.76
C ARG A 935 -7.27 42.36 28.78
N PHE A 936 -6.33 42.67 29.69
CA PHE A 936 -6.64 43.40 30.93
C PHE A 936 -5.83 44.69 31.18
N ALA A 937 -4.83 45.00 30.35
CA ALA A 937 -4.11 46.27 30.46
C ALA A 937 -5.04 47.46 30.14
N PRO A 938 -4.86 48.61 30.82
CA PRO A 938 -5.81 49.72 30.72
C PRO A 938 -5.61 50.47 29.40
N LYS A 939 -6.72 50.94 28.83
CA LYS A 939 -6.71 51.74 27.59
C LYS A 939 -5.89 53.03 27.68
N ARG A 940 -5.59 53.52 28.90
CA ARG A 940 -4.75 54.71 29.14
C ARG A 940 -3.31 54.57 28.63
N LEU A 941 -2.81 53.35 28.48
CA LEU A 941 -1.48 53.07 27.91
C LEU A 941 -1.44 53.25 26.37
N GLY A 942 -2.57 53.65 25.77
CA GLY A 942 -2.75 53.89 24.34
C GLY A 942 -3.76 52.93 23.72
N ALA A 943 -4.57 53.41 22.76
CA ALA A 943 -5.58 52.61 22.07
C ALA A 943 -5.01 51.36 21.33
N GLY A 944 -3.71 51.34 21.06
CA GLY A 944 -2.99 50.24 20.42
C GLY A 944 -2.27 49.27 21.37
N VAL A 945 -2.31 49.46 22.69
CA VAL A 945 -1.54 48.65 23.65
C VAL A 945 -1.94 47.17 23.64
N GLY A 946 -3.23 46.86 23.42
CA GLY A 946 -3.69 45.48 23.24
C GLY A 946 -3.04 44.82 22.02
N GLY A 947 -2.91 45.56 20.91
CA GLY A 947 -2.22 45.08 19.70
C GLY A 947 -0.71 44.92 19.90
N PHE A 948 -0.09 45.68 20.81
CA PHE A 948 1.31 45.47 21.19
C PHE A 948 1.49 44.13 21.89
N TRP A 949 0.70 43.85 22.93
CA TRP A 949 0.80 42.60 23.69
C TRP A 949 0.42 41.37 22.88
N GLU A 950 -0.52 41.51 21.94
CA GLU A 950 -0.81 40.48 20.94
C GLU A 950 0.44 40.11 20.11
N LYS A 951 1.14 41.13 19.58
CA LYS A 951 2.39 40.91 18.84
C LYS A 951 3.51 40.38 19.71
N ALA A 952 3.62 40.82 20.96
CA ALA A 952 4.62 40.31 21.91
C ALA A 952 4.39 38.83 22.25
N ARG A 953 3.14 38.42 22.47
CA ARG A 953 2.72 37.01 22.63
C ARG A 953 3.15 36.18 21.42
N ASP A 954 2.79 36.63 20.22
CA ASP A 954 3.06 35.87 19.00
C ASP A 954 4.57 35.80 18.70
N ALA A 955 5.29 36.91 18.89
CA ALA A 955 6.75 36.94 18.74
C ALA A 955 7.45 35.98 19.72
N ALA A 956 7.02 35.93 20.98
CA ALA A 956 7.57 35.02 21.97
C ALA A 956 7.31 33.55 21.63
N ARG A 957 6.08 33.20 21.20
CA ARG A 957 5.74 31.84 20.74
C ARG A 957 6.57 31.41 19.53
N VAL A 958 6.73 32.31 18.55
CA VAL A 958 7.56 32.06 17.36
C VAL A 958 9.02 31.85 17.76
N LEU A 959 9.59 32.74 18.56
CA LEU A 959 10.99 32.63 18.97
C LEU A 959 11.27 31.33 19.74
N LEU A 960 10.41 30.97 20.69
CA LEU A 960 10.53 29.69 21.41
C LEU A 960 10.37 28.48 20.48
N SER A 961 9.55 28.56 19.42
CA SER A 961 9.42 27.45 18.48
C SER A 961 10.69 27.15 17.68
N VAL A 962 11.55 28.15 17.46
CA VAL A 962 12.79 28.03 16.67
C VAL A 962 14.07 27.95 17.50
N SER A 963 14.00 28.25 18.80
CA SER A 963 15.16 28.31 19.70
C SER A 963 15.46 27.00 20.44
N GLY A 964 14.49 26.09 20.53
CA GLY A 964 14.61 24.84 21.28
C GLY A 964 15.15 23.68 20.45
N ASN A 965 15.81 22.72 21.09
CA ASN A 965 16.24 21.48 20.44
C ASN A 965 15.00 20.66 19.99
N LEU A 966 14.96 20.26 18.71
CA LEU A 966 13.81 19.56 18.12
C LEU A 966 13.62 18.12 18.61
N ASN A 967 14.60 17.55 19.32
CA ASN A 967 14.51 16.21 19.90
C ASN A 967 14.22 16.25 21.40
N SER A 968 14.94 17.07 22.15
CA SER A 968 14.85 17.11 23.62
C SER A 968 13.95 18.20 24.18
N GLY A 969 13.61 19.23 23.40
CA GLY A 969 12.89 20.41 23.90
C GLY A 969 13.71 21.27 24.88
N LEU A 970 15.03 21.05 24.99
CA LEU A 970 15.92 21.91 25.79
C LEU A 970 16.16 23.25 25.09
N PHE A 971 16.23 24.31 25.90
CA PHE A 971 16.48 25.68 25.44
C PHE A 971 17.83 26.20 25.95
N PRO A 972 18.58 26.95 25.14
CA PRO A 972 19.71 27.74 25.64
C PRO A 972 19.21 28.89 26.53
N GLU A 973 20.06 29.37 27.43
CA GLU A 973 19.76 30.50 28.31
C GLU A 973 19.57 31.81 27.54
N LEU A 974 20.44 32.07 26.58
CA LEU A 974 20.44 33.26 25.76
C LEU A 974 20.29 32.91 24.28
N VAL A 975 19.45 33.68 23.59
CA VAL A 975 19.27 33.61 22.15
C VAL A 975 19.34 34.98 21.51
N ASN A 976 19.70 35.00 20.24
CA ASN A 976 19.52 36.17 19.38
C ASN A 976 18.05 36.27 18.94
N THR A 977 17.66 37.40 18.35
CA THR A 977 16.29 37.64 17.87
C THR A 977 15.82 36.66 16.78
N ASP A 978 16.74 35.92 16.16
CA ASP A 978 16.45 34.88 15.16
C ASP A 978 16.32 33.47 15.77
N GLY A 979 16.55 33.33 17.08
CA GLY A 979 16.48 32.06 17.82
C GLY A 979 17.80 31.28 17.90
N SER A 980 18.89 31.78 17.31
CA SER A 980 20.20 31.13 17.43
C SER A 980 20.75 31.23 18.86
N PRO A 981 21.34 30.16 19.43
CA PRO A 981 21.97 30.20 20.75
C PRO A 981 23.09 31.24 20.83
N ASN A 982 23.16 31.94 21.96
CA ASN A 982 24.20 32.92 22.23
C ASN A 982 24.93 32.59 23.54
N LYS A 983 26.25 32.63 23.55
CA LYS A 983 27.05 32.32 24.75
C LYS A 983 27.07 33.43 25.80
N GLY A 984 26.63 34.63 25.45
CA GLY A 984 26.64 35.77 26.34
C GLY A 984 28.04 36.20 26.80
N PRO A 985 28.13 37.17 27.73
CA PRO A 985 29.39 37.68 28.26
C PRO A 985 30.14 36.69 29.17
N ASP A 986 29.43 35.76 29.79
CA ASP A 986 29.97 34.75 30.72
C ASP A 986 30.41 33.45 30.04
N GLY A 987 30.12 33.30 28.74
CA GLY A 987 30.53 32.16 27.92
C GLY A 987 29.67 30.90 28.10
N THR A 988 28.61 30.96 28.91
CA THR A 988 27.75 29.81 29.26
C THR A 988 26.29 29.95 28.81
N GLY A 989 25.93 31.06 28.17
CA GLY A 989 24.55 31.34 27.76
C GLY A 989 23.94 30.37 26.74
N ASP A 990 24.73 29.49 26.12
CA ASP A 990 24.23 28.47 25.20
C ASP A 990 23.80 27.16 25.91
N GLN A 991 23.91 27.10 27.24
CA GLN A 991 23.59 25.93 28.05
C GLN A 991 22.16 26.00 28.60
N TRP A 992 21.58 24.83 28.87
CA TRP A 992 20.39 24.71 29.72
C TRP A 992 20.87 24.65 31.18
N SER A 993 20.55 25.67 31.96
CA SER A 993 21.03 25.94 33.32
C SER A 993 19.87 26.39 34.25
N LYS A 994 20.19 26.77 35.50
CA LYS A 994 19.24 27.26 36.51
C LYS A 994 18.24 28.28 35.97
N ASP A 995 18.71 29.22 35.15
CA ASP A 995 17.86 30.28 34.61
C ASP A 995 16.86 29.75 33.58
N THR A 996 17.20 28.70 32.84
CA THR A 996 16.32 28.09 31.83
C THR A 996 15.26 27.15 32.38
N TRP A 997 15.30 26.82 33.68
CA TRP A 997 14.36 25.88 34.30
C TRP A 997 12.91 26.36 34.22
N MET A 998 12.69 27.67 34.10
CA MET A 998 11.35 28.26 33.99
C MET A 998 10.83 28.43 32.56
N VAL A 999 11.65 28.19 31.53
CA VAL A 999 11.22 28.32 30.12
C VAL A 999 10.04 27.40 29.81
N GLN A 1000 10.18 26.12 30.13
CA GLN A 1000 9.17 25.10 29.85
C GLN A 1000 7.94 25.22 30.77
N PRO A 1001 8.08 25.51 32.07
CA PRO A 1001 6.96 25.91 32.92
C PRO A 1001 6.16 27.11 32.40
N ASN A 1002 6.82 28.16 31.90
CA ASN A 1002 6.14 29.34 31.36
C ASN A 1002 5.37 29.01 30.08
N LEU A 1003 5.96 28.18 29.21
CA LEU A 1003 5.30 27.68 28.01
C LEU A 1003 4.11 26.77 28.36
N ALA A 1004 4.26 25.94 29.39
CA ALA A 1004 3.18 25.09 29.88
C ALA A 1004 1.99 25.90 30.41
N LEU A 1005 2.24 27.02 31.10
CA LEU A 1005 1.17 27.93 31.52
C LEU A 1005 0.41 28.53 30.34
N ASP A 1006 1.11 28.91 29.27
CA ASP A 1006 0.49 29.42 28.05
C ASP A 1006 -0.44 28.37 27.42
N VAL A 1007 0.02 27.12 27.39
CA VAL A 1007 -0.75 25.98 26.88
C VAL A 1007 -1.97 25.68 27.75
N ILE A 1008 -1.80 25.71 29.07
CA ILE A 1008 -2.87 25.40 30.02
C ILE A 1008 -3.93 26.51 30.01
N TRP A 1009 -3.52 27.78 30.13
CA TRP A 1009 -4.44 28.91 30.28
C TRP A 1009 -5.17 29.27 29.01
N TRP A 1010 -4.50 29.20 27.85
CA TRP A 1010 -4.97 29.84 26.62
C TRP A 1010 -5.13 28.89 25.43
N ASP A 1011 -4.16 28.02 25.14
CA ASP A 1011 -4.19 27.20 23.92
C ASP A 1011 -3.57 25.81 24.08
N ARG A 1012 -4.40 24.77 24.05
CA ARG A 1012 -3.91 23.39 24.15
C ARG A 1012 -3.18 22.87 22.90
N ASN A 1013 -3.00 23.64 21.83
CA ASN A 1013 -2.43 23.13 20.57
C ASN A 1013 -1.30 23.99 19.98
N GLY A 1014 -0.45 23.36 19.17
CA GLY A 1014 0.62 24.04 18.41
C GLY A 1014 2.04 23.79 18.96
N ALA A 1015 3.01 24.54 18.42
CA ALA A 1015 4.44 24.33 18.68
C ALA A 1015 4.84 24.38 20.17
N ALA A 1016 4.06 25.11 20.99
CA ALA A 1016 4.22 25.18 22.44
C ALA A 1016 3.92 23.84 23.14
N LEU A 1017 2.79 23.20 22.80
CA LEU A 1017 2.45 21.86 23.29
C LEU A 1017 3.52 20.85 22.87
N ASP A 1018 3.92 20.88 21.60
CA ASP A 1018 4.93 19.94 21.09
C ASP A 1018 6.26 20.09 21.82
N ALA A 1019 6.64 21.32 22.17
CA ALA A 1019 7.84 21.58 22.96
C ALA A 1019 7.72 21.03 24.39
N CYS A 1020 6.55 21.17 25.04
CA CYS A 1020 6.30 20.54 26.33
C CYS A 1020 6.36 19.00 26.25
N VAL A 1021 5.75 18.40 25.22
CA VAL A 1021 5.75 16.94 25.01
C VAL A 1021 7.17 16.40 24.83
N ARG A 1022 7.97 17.03 23.96
CA ARG A 1022 9.37 16.64 23.73
C ARG A 1022 10.20 16.73 25.00
N TYR A 1023 10.07 17.84 25.71
CA TYR A 1023 10.79 18.08 26.97
C TYR A 1023 10.43 17.08 28.05
N THR A 1024 9.15 16.82 28.26
CA THR A 1024 8.71 15.83 29.24
C THR A 1024 9.22 14.43 28.88
N ASN A 1025 9.15 14.02 27.62
CA ASN A 1025 9.67 12.72 27.19
C ASN A 1025 11.19 12.59 27.36
N PHE A 1026 11.94 13.66 27.09
CA PHE A 1026 13.38 13.70 27.33
C PHE A 1026 13.71 13.46 28.81
N LEU A 1027 13.06 14.19 29.73
CA LEU A 1027 13.28 14.02 31.17
C LEU A 1027 12.82 12.66 31.70
N LEU A 1028 11.74 12.09 31.14
CA LEU A 1028 11.30 10.73 31.47
C LEU A 1028 12.33 9.69 31.05
N ALA A 1029 12.95 9.86 29.87
CA ALA A 1029 13.99 8.97 29.37
C ALA A 1029 15.27 9.01 30.21
N GLU A 1030 15.68 10.19 30.68
CA GLU A 1030 16.79 10.35 31.63
C GLU A 1030 16.45 9.80 33.03
N GLY A 1031 15.15 9.72 33.35
CA GLY A 1031 14.62 9.30 34.64
C GLY A 1031 14.42 10.48 35.60
N VAL A 1032 13.21 10.64 36.11
CA VAL A 1032 12.77 11.80 36.93
C VAL A 1032 13.64 12.04 38.18
N LYS A 1033 14.25 10.99 38.74
CA LYS A 1033 15.13 11.10 39.91
C LYS A 1033 16.60 11.34 39.57
N PHE A 1034 16.98 11.20 38.29
CA PHE A 1034 18.37 11.06 37.85
C PHE A 1034 18.84 12.12 36.85
N TYR A 1035 17.93 12.77 36.11
CA TYR A 1035 18.28 13.80 35.12
C TYR A 1035 19.14 14.92 35.73
N GLY A 1036 20.07 15.47 34.97
CA GLY A 1036 21.04 16.49 35.38
C GLY A 1036 20.44 17.88 35.63
N ILE A 1037 21.25 18.78 36.19
CA ILE A 1037 20.89 20.18 36.44
C ILE A 1037 21.40 21.14 35.36
N ARG A 1038 22.28 20.62 34.49
CA ARG A 1038 22.85 21.36 33.37
C ARG A 1038 23.03 20.46 32.16
N TYR A 1039 22.61 20.93 30.99
CA TYR A 1039 22.72 20.22 29.72
C TYR A 1039 23.20 21.14 28.62
N GLN A 1040 23.84 20.58 27.59
CA GLN A 1040 24.12 21.27 26.33
C GLN A 1040 22.95 21.04 25.36
N PRO A 1041 22.11 22.04 25.04
CA PRO A 1041 20.94 21.87 24.17
C PRO A 1041 21.28 21.39 22.75
N SER A 1042 22.45 21.74 22.21
CA SER A 1042 22.84 21.34 20.85
C SER A 1042 23.16 19.85 20.71
N THR A 1043 23.64 19.20 21.77
CA THR A 1043 24.06 17.79 21.75
C THR A 1043 23.26 16.90 22.70
N ASN A 1044 22.41 17.48 23.56
CA ASN A 1044 21.76 16.84 24.70
C ASN A 1044 22.74 16.24 25.73
N ALA A 1045 24.02 16.62 25.68
CA ALA A 1045 25.01 16.12 26.63
C ALA A 1045 24.73 16.69 28.03
N MET A 1046 24.65 15.81 29.03
CA MET A 1046 24.62 16.23 30.44
C MET A 1046 25.97 16.85 30.80
N LEU A 1047 25.94 18.11 31.21
CA LEU A 1047 27.12 18.86 31.62
C LEU A 1047 27.36 18.76 33.13
N GLU A 1048 26.28 18.63 33.90
CA GLU A 1048 26.36 18.56 35.36
C GLU A 1048 25.20 17.77 35.95
N GLN A 1049 25.53 16.80 36.80
CA GLN A 1049 24.58 15.98 37.56
C GLN A 1049 24.28 16.58 38.96
N GLY A 1050 24.94 17.71 39.29
CA GLY A 1050 25.57 18.10 40.56
C GLY A 1050 24.75 18.25 41.85
N LEU A 1051 23.55 17.67 41.99
CA LEU A 1051 22.78 17.75 43.23
C LEU A 1051 22.06 16.43 43.54
N ASN A 1052 22.03 16.03 44.81
CA ASN A 1052 21.25 14.87 45.27
C ASN A 1052 19.74 15.11 45.02
N PHE A 1053 18.93 14.05 44.94
CA PHE A 1053 17.48 14.16 44.68
C PHE A 1053 16.78 15.19 45.60
N THR A 1054 17.15 15.22 46.89
CA THR A 1054 16.66 16.16 47.90
C THR A 1054 17.04 17.62 47.66
N GLN A 1055 18.03 17.90 46.81
CA GLN A 1055 18.52 19.23 46.48
C GLN A 1055 17.95 19.77 45.14
N ARG A 1056 17.17 18.98 44.38
CA ARG A 1056 16.61 19.36 43.05
C ARG A 1056 15.08 19.40 43.01
N VAL A 1057 14.47 19.28 44.17
CA VAL A 1057 13.03 19.23 44.44
C VAL A 1057 12.20 20.33 43.78
N GLY A 1058 12.66 21.58 43.79
CA GLY A 1058 11.99 22.68 43.10
C GLY A 1058 11.95 22.49 41.57
N LEU A 1059 13.04 21.98 40.99
CA LEU A 1059 13.14 21.68 39.55
C LEU A 1059 12.21 20.54 39.17
N VAL A 1060 12.16 19.47 39.97
CA VAL A 1060 11.23 18.34 39.75
C VAL A 1060 9.77 18.81 39.77
N ALA A 1061 9.42 19.69 40.71
CA ALA A 1061 8.06 20.19 40.86
C ALA A 1061 7.62 21.06 39.65
N VAL A 1062 8.46 21.98 39.18
CA VAL A 1062 8.10 22.79 38.00
C VAL A 1062 8.12 22.00 36.70
N ASN A 1063 8.95 20.95 36.61
CA ASN A 1063 8.95 20.05 35.45
C ASN A 1063 7.69 19.18 35.34
N ALA A 1064 6.86 19.09 36.39
CA ALA A 1064 5.53 18.50 36.29
C ALA A 1064 4.55 19.40 35.48
N MET A 1065 4.78 20.72 35.42
CA MET A 1065 3.92 21.66 34.69
C MET A 1065 3.82 21.35 33.19
N PRO A 1066 4.92 21.17 32.43
CA PRO A 1066 4.83 20.75 31.02
C PRO A 1066 4.24 19.34 30.86
N ALA A 1067 4.39 18.45 31.85
CA ALA A 1067 3.76 17.13 31.80
C ALA A 1067 2.22 17.21 31.94
N ILE A 1068 1.71 18.16 32.74
CA ILE A 1068 0.27 18.47 32.83
C ILE A 1068 -0.24 19.07 31.52
N ALA A 1069 0.51 20.01 30.95
CA ALA A 1069 0.18 20.62 29.66
C ALA A 1069 0.11 19.58 28.53
N ALA A 1070 1.04 18.63 28.52
CA ALA A 1070 1.09 17.52 27.57
C ALA A 1070 -0.08 16.52 27.70
N GLY A 1071 -0.75 16.48 28.86
CA GLY A 1071 -1.93 15.63 29.08
C GLY A 1071 -1.67 14.15 28.77
N SER A 1072 -2.56 13.52 28.02
CA SER A 1072 -2.45 12.10 27.65
C SER A 1072 -1.35 11.79 26.63
N ALA A 1073 -0.63 12.78 26.11
CA ALA A 1073 0.46 12.56 25.16
C ALA A 1073 1.73 11.98 25.83
N VAL A 1074 1.85 12.08 27.16
CA VAL A 1074 2.99 11.61 27.95
C VAL A 1074 2.54 10.93 29.24
N ASN A 1075 3.37 10.03 29.78
CA ASN A 1075 3.11 9.46 31.10
C ASN A 1075 3.63 10.42 32.19
N ALA A 1076 2.75 11.28 32.69
CA ALA A 1076 3.11 12.28 33.71
C ALA A 1076 3.29 11.69 35.13
N GLN A 1077 2.80 10.47 35.39
CA GLN A 1077 2.77 9.83 36.71
C GLN A 1077 4.12 9.86 37.47
N PRO A 1078 5.28 9.58 36.84
CA PRO A 1078 6.56 9.55 37.55
C PRO A 1078 6.97 10.89 38.18
N PHE A 1079 6.54 12.02 37.62
CA PHE A 1079 6.77 13.35 38.22
C PHE A 1079 5.99 13.52 39.52
N PHE A 1080 4.73 13.08 39.54
CA PHE A 1080 3.88 13.19 40.72
C PHE A 1080 4.28 12.22 41.83
N ASP A 1081 4.67 10.99 41.48
CA ASP A 1081 5.24 10.04 42.43
C ASP A 1081 6.51 10.59 43.08
N ALA A 1082 7.35 11.29 42.30
CA ALA A 1082 8.54 11.96 42.80
C ALA A 1082 8.19 13.13 43.72
N ILE A 1083 7.21 13.97 43.36
CA ILE A 1083 6.75 15.11 44.18
C ILE A 1083 6.23 14.63 45.55
N GLN A 1084 5.49 13.53 45.60
CA GLN A 1084 4.97 12.98 46.86
C GLN A 1084 6.06 12.48 47.82
N GLN A 1085 7.24 12.14 47.29
CA GLN A 1085 8.38 11.66 48.08
C GLN A 1085 9.28 12.80 48.57
N ILE A 1086 8.93 14.06 48.26
CA ILE A 1086 9.71 15.23 48.68
C ILE A 1086 9.39 15.57 50.13
N ASP A 1087 10.43 15.53 50.98
CA ASP A 1087 10.39 16.08 52.33
C ASP A 1087 10.73 17.58 52.30
N LEU A 1088 9.72 18.43 52.32
CA LEU A 1088 9.87 19.89 52.30
C LEU A 1088 10.56 20.44 53.56
N ALA A 1089 10.36 19.82 54.72
CA ALA A 1089 11.02 20.24 55.95
C ALA A 1089 12.54 19.99 55.86
N ALA A 1090 12.96 18.88 55.24
CA ALA A 1090 14.38 18.59 54.98
C ALA A 1090 15.02 19.64 54.05
N ILE A 1091 14.28 20.15 53.06
CA ILE A 1091 14.78 21.18 52.13
C ILE A 1091 15.03 22.50 52.86
N MET A 1092 14.10 22.90 53.72
CA MET A 1092 14.18 24.15 54.48
C MET A 1092 15.26 24.10 55.57
N THR A 1093 15.58 22.91 56.07
CA THR A 1093 16.59 22.70 57.13
C THR A 1093 17.98 22.35 56.63
N ALA A 1094 18.15 22.08 55.32
CA ALA A 1094 19.44 21.77 54.73
C ALA A 1094 20.40 22.98 54.75
N THR A 1095 21.61 22.76 55.27
CA THR A 1095 22.72 23.72 55.19
C THR A 1095 23.36 23.66 53.80
N ASN A 1096 23.59 24.82 53.17
CA ASN A 1096 24.17 25.00 51.81
C ASN A 1096 23.23 24.70 50.61
N THR A 1097 21.92 24.82 50.76
CA THR A 1097 20.97 24.76 49.64
C THR A 1097 20.35 26.12 49.34
N ASP A 1098 20.05 26.36 48.06
CA ASP A 1098 19.23 27.49 47.61
C ASP A 1098 17.74 27.23 47.93
N ARG A 1099 17.43 27.18 49.23
CA ARG A 1099 16.10 26.84 49.74
C ARG A 1099 15.03 27.86 49.34
N ALA A 1100 15.40 29.14 49.15
CA ALA A 1100 14.47 30.15 48.67
C ALA A 1100 14.02 29.88 47.24
N PHE A 1101 14.96 29.67 46.31
CA PHE A 1101 14.62 29.37 44.92
C PHE A 1101 13.87 28.04 44.80
N HIS A 1102 14.41 26.96 45.38
CA HIS A 1102 13.76 25.64 45.30
C HIS A 1102 12.40 25.59 46.01
N GLY A 1103 12.23 26.28 47.14
CA GLY A 1103 10.97 26.35 47.88
C GLY A 1103 9.87 27.07 47.09
N LEU A 1104 10.21 28.18 46.43
CA LEU A 1104 9.26 28.92 45.59
C LEU A 1104 8.90 28.15 44.31
N LEU A 1105 9.88 27.54 43.64
CA LEU A 1105 9.61 26.67 42.48
C LEU A 1105 8.73 25.47 42.85
N TYR A 1106 8.96 24.86 44.01
CA TYR A 1106 8.13 23.79 44.54
C TYR A 1106 6.67 24.22 44.69
N LEU A 1107 6.41 25.41 45.26
CA LEU A 1107 5.08 25.97 45.41
C LEU A 1107 4.39 26.25 44.05
N LEU A 1108 5.11 26.78 43.06
CA LEU A 1108 4.56 26.99 41.71
C LEU A 1108 4.17 25.68 41.02
N GLY A 1109 5.00 24.64 41.16
CA GLY A 1109 4.71 23.30 40.66
C GLY A 1109 3.47 22.67 41.30
N LEU A 1110 3.32 22.80 42.63
CA LEU A 1110 2.14 22.33 43.36
C LEU A 1110 0.85 23.10 43.01
N LEU A 1111 0.93 24.42 42.85
CA LEU A 1111 -0.21 25.25 42.45
C LEU A 1111 -0.73 24.84 41.07
N THR A 1112 0.16 24.56 40.13
CA THR A 1112 -0.22 24.06 38.79
C THR A 1112 -0.79 22.65 38.87
N SER A 1113 -0.13 21.77 39.62
CA SER A 1113 -0.54 20.36 39.82
C SER A 1113 -1.90 20.19 40.49
N SER A 1114 -2.32 21.18 41.29
CA SER A 1114 -3.63 21.21 41.95
C SER A 1114 -4.71 21.94 41.14
N GLY A 1115 -4.41 22.46 39.95
CA GLY A 1115 -5.35 23.26 39.15
C GLY A 1115 -5.70 24.62 39.79
N ARG A 1116 -4.81 25.13 40.67
CA ARG A 1116 -5.02 26.35 41.47
C ARG A 1116 -4.12 27.52 41.05
N TYR A 1117 -3.20 27.31 40.11
CA TYR A 1117 -2.53 28.40 39.40
C TYR A 1117 -3.44 28.92 38.28
N ARG A 1118 -4.26 29.92 38.61
CA ARG A 1118 -5.37 30.40 37.77
C ARG A 1118 -5.16 31.84 37.30
N VAL A 1119 -5.95 32.22 36.31
CA VAL A 1119 -6.10 33.60 35.85
C VAL A 1119 -7.30 34.21 36.56
N PHE A 1120 -7.13 35.39 37.18
CA PHE A 1120 -8.21 36.11 37.84
C PHE A 1120 -8.72 37.27 36.97
N ASP A 1121 -9.94 37.15 36.42
CA ASP A 1121 -10.55 38.16 35.56
C ASP A 1121 -10.89 39.45 36.35
N PRO A 1122 -10.32 40.61 36.00
CA PRO A 1122 -10.61 41.90 36.65
C PRO A 1122 -12.01 42.45 36.39
N ASN A 1123 -12.75 41.92 35.40
CA ASN A 1123 -14.10 42.37 35.02
C ASN A 1123 -15.22 41.61 35.76
N TYR A 1124 -14.93 40.44 36.33
CA TYR A 1124 -15.84 39.72 37.21
C TYR A 1124 -15.54 40.15 38.65
N GLY A 1125 -16.37 41.04 39.21
CA GLY A 1125 -16.27 41.41 40.62
C GLY A 1125 -16.32 40.18 41.52
N ALA A 1126 -15.51 40.18 42.59
CA ALA A 1126 -15.33 39.09 43.55
C ALA A 1126 -16.58 38.20 43.71
N GLY A 1127 -16.59 37.06 43.01
CA GLY A 1127 -17.53 35.98 43.30
C GLY A 1127 -17.12 35.31 44.61
N PRO A 1128 -18.08 34.78 45.40
CA PRO A 1128 -17.75 34.02 46.59
C PRO A 1128 -17.17 32.66 46.15
N GLU A 1129 -15.85 32.47 46.27
CA GLU A 1129 -15.21 31.14 46.35
C GLU A 1129 -14.89 30.81 47.81
#